data_AF-A0A8D9G631-F1
#
_entry.id   AF-A0A8D9G631-F1
#
_cell.length_a   1.000
_cell.length_b   1.000
_cell.length_c   1.000
_cell.angle_alpha   90.00
_cell.angle_beta   90.00
_cell.angle_gamma   90.00
#
_symmetry.space_group_name_H-M   'P 1'
#
loop_
_entity.id
_entity.type
_entity.pdbx_description
1 polymer ?
#
loop_
_entity_poly.entity_id
_entity_poly.type
_entity_poly.pdbx_seq_one_letter_code
_entity_poly.pdbx_strand_id
1 'polypeptide(L)'
;MALRCFPIWACPQTAYYHYPLLGFDIKRRRIPLWECSSSASQRAVTAVGSEVPYGRELKKPSDEMGLTQESPQLETFHRDLSMLPKPLTANSLTSSAGDDSKVRISFQGIPGAYSETAALKAYPNCETVPCDQFETAFQAVELWLVDKAVLPIENSVGGSIHRNYDLLLRHRLHIVQEVHLPVNHCLLGVPGVSIEDIKCVLSHPQALDQCVNSLNDLGIQRVSAKDTATAAQTVSSSGERSIGAVASVRAANIYGLDILAENIQDDANNVTRFLILARDPMIPRTDRPYKTSIVFSLEEGPGVLFKALAVFSLRNINLSKIESRPQRRRPLRVVDGSNNGCAKYFDYLFYIDFEASMAETRAQHALGHLQEFTSFIRILGCYPMDLVNSSLTILSSSKLSFKLFIGETNSSSREVVGQLETDCFSSDGRSKSSGICSPRASSLRKLADVASNGELLDWPKNDTRRFFHVVYRVGDLDRTIKFYTECFGMKVSRQRDVPKEKYSNAFMGFGSEKSHFAVELTYNYGVSSYDIGDGFGHFTISTQDVYKMVETVRAKGGNVTREPGPVEGGSSIIAIVKDPDGYPFELIQRGPTPEPFCQVMLRVGDLDRAIKFYEKALGMRLLRRIKKPEYKYTIGMMGFNESVVLELTYKYGVTEYKKGNAYAQIAIGTDDVYKSGEVVKIVNKELGGKITREPGPLPGIGTKIVSFLDPDGWKTVLVDNKDFMKELGCGSSILPLIPIFIYLLANHQLVTTKSQSFEEEEEEKMRGGSLWQLGQSITRRLAQSDKKPLSRRYLASGADLKKTALYDFHVAHGGKMVPFSGWSMPIQYKDSIIDSTVNCRVNGSLFDVAHMCGLSLKGKDCVPFLEKLVVADVAGLAPGTGSLTVFTNEKGGAIDDSVITKVTDEHIYLVVNDGCRDKDLAHIEEHMKAFKSKGGDVLWHIHDERSLLALQGPLAAPLLQHLTKEDLSKLYFGQFQILDINGSTCFLTRTRYTGEDGFEISVP
;
A
#
# COMPACT_ATOMS: atom_id res chain seq x y z
N MET A 1 -9.56 9.00 59.43
CA MET A 1 -8.66 7.99 60.03
C MET A 1 -8.04 7.21 58.86
N ALA A 2 -6.73 7.17 58.63
CA ALA A 2 -5.61 6.72 59.49
C ALA A 2 -5.58 5.19 59.66
N LEU A 3 -4.47 4.45 59.53
CA LEU A 3 -3.05 4.80 59.20
C LEU A 3 -2.22 3.50 58.93
N ARG A 4 -1.06 3.59 58.22
CA ARG A 4 0.11 2.65 58.23
C ARG A 4 -0.07 1.23 57.61
N CYS A 5 0.95 0.43 57.21
CA CYS A 5 2.38 0.64 56.85
C CYS A 5 2.96 -0.57 56.03
N PHE A 6 4.24 -0.50 55.61
CA PHE A 6 5.00 -1.54 54.88
C PHE A 6 5.68 -2.62 55.83
N PRO A 7 6.85 -3.26 55.54
CA PRO A 7 6.91 -4.66 55.04
C PRO A 7 7.91 -5.59 55.79
N ILE A 8 7.89 -6.92 55.55
CA ILE A 8 8.94 -7.85 56.04
C ILE A 8 9.34 -8.93 55.00
N TRP A 9 10.64 -9.24 54.95
CA TRP A 9 11.31 -10.33 54.21
C TRP A 9 11.30 -11.66 55.00
N ALA A 10 11.36 -12.81 54.31
CA ALA A 10 11.80 -14.07 54.91
C ALA A 10 12.53 -14.97 53.89
N CYS A 11 13.51 -15.74 54.37
CA CYS A 11 14.34 -16.68 53.60
C CYS A 11 14.57 -17.95 54.44
N PRO A 12 14.61 -19.16 53.85
CA PRO A 12 15.15 -20.36 54.48
C PRO A 12 16.44 -20.87 53.80
N GLN A 13 17.23 -21.67 54.54
CA GLN A 13 18.62 -22.00 54.20
C GLN A 13 18.84 -23.45 53.71
N THR A 14 19.90 -23.60 52.93
CA THR A 14 20.80 -24.77 52.68
C THR A 14 20.51 -26.16 53.29
N ALA A 15 20.80 -27.20 52.50
CA ALA A 15 21.32 -28.48 52.97
C ALA A 15 22.52 -28.94 52.10
N TYR A 16 23.49 -29.64 52.70
CA TYR A 16 24.66 -30.26 52.06
C TYR A 16 24.51 -31.80 52.07
N TYR A 17 25.13 -32.52 51.11
CA TYR A 17 25.85 -33.80 51.37
C TYR A 17 26.72 -34.23 50.16
N HIS A 18 27.34 -35.42 50.20
CA HIS A 18 28.63 -35.77 49.56
C HIS A 18 28.57 -36.66 48.28
N TYR A 19 29.56 -36.47 47.38
CA TYR A 19 30.44 -37.45 46.65
C TYR A 19 29.91 -38.83 46.15
N PRO A 20 30.39 -39.35 44.99
CA PRO A 20 31.78 -39.87 44.85
C PRO A 20 32.52 -39.61 43.51
N LEU A 21 33.75 -40.15 43.42
CA LEU A 21 34.75 -40.04 42.33
C LEU A 21 35.03 -41.42 41.67
N LEU A 22 35.94 -41.45 40.68
CA LEU A 22 36.50 -42.58 39.89
C LEU A 22 35.69 -42.99 38.63
N GLY A 23 36.31 -43.29 37.46
CA GLY A 23 37.71 -43.07 37.03
C GLY A 23 38.16 -43.92 35.80
N PHE A 24 39.17 -43.41 35.05
CA PHE A 24 40.03 -44.10 34.02
C PHE A 24 39.39 -44.62 32.70
N ASP A 25 40.12 -45.05 31.65
CA ASP A 25 41.23 -44.52 30.77
C ASP A 25 41.48 -45.59 29.64
N ILE A 26 42.30 -45.55 28.56
CA ILE A 26 43.31 -44.65 27.95
C ILE A 26 43.48 -44.95 26.43
N LYS A 27 43.73 -43.93 25.57
CA LYS A 27 44.65 -43.91 24.36
C LYS A 27 44.42 -42.67 23.47
N ARG A 28 45.35 -41.68 23.39
CA ARG A 28 46.62 -41.58 22.59
C ARG A 28 46.38 -41.44 21.07
N ARG A 29 46.98 -40.48 20.34
CA ARG A 29 48.39 -39.96 20.30
C ARG A 29 48.41 -38.43 20.03
N ARG A 30 49.09 -37.58 20.83
CA ARG A 30 50.50 -37.06 20.85
C ARG A 30 50.73 -35.69 20.16
N ILE A 31 51.58 -34.89 20.81
CA ILE A 31 51.81 -33.43 20.71
C ILE A 31 53.18 -33.08 20.05
N PRO A 32 53.61 -31.80 19.82
CA PRO A 32 54.10 -30.87 20.87
C PRO A 32 53.62 -29.37 20.80
N LEU A 33 54.51 -28.42 21.08
CA LEU A 33 54.28 -27.17 21.87
C LEU A 33 54.45 -25.88 21.03
N TRP A 34 54.20 -24.64 21.49
CA TRP A 34 54.56 -23.88 22.73
C TRP A 34 53.45 -22.82 23.01
N GLU A 35 53.04 -22.43 24.24
CA GLU A 35 53.72 -21.78 25.40
C GLU A 35 54.00 -20.26 25.24
N CYS A 36 53.78 -19.34 26.21
CA CYS A 36 53.26 -19.47 27.59
C CYS A 36 52.64 -18.20 28.26
N SER A 37 51.84 -18.43 29.30
CA SER A 37 51.56 -17.69 30.57
C SER A 37 51.39 -16.15 30.72
N SER A 38 50.31 -15.86 31.46
CA SER A 38 49.72 -14.64 32.04
C SER A 38 50.32 -13.99 33.32
N SER A 39 49.86 -12.75 33.61
CA SER A 39 49.36 -12.21 34.91
C SER A 39 50.24 -11.38 35.90
N ALA A 40 49.55 -10.57 36.74
CA ALA A 40 49.98 -9.79 37.93
C ALA A 40 50.83 -8.49 37.72
N SER A 41 50.78 -7.42 38.54
CA SER A 41 49.83 -6.95 39.59
C SER A 41 50.09 -5.49 40.08
N GLN A 42 49.08 -4.88 40.73
CA GLN A 42 49.13 -3.77 41.74
C GLN A 42 49.41 -2.29 41.33
N ARG A 43 49.27 -1.38 42.32
CA ARG A 43 49.13 0.10 42.22
C ARG A 43 50.24 0.84 43.01
N ALA A 44 50.78 1.94 42.46
CA ALA A 44 51.57 2.96 43.18
C ALA A 44 51.33 4.37 42.57
N VAL A 45 51.78 5.45 43.24
CA VAL A 45 51.15 6.80 43.19
C VAL A 45 52.15 7.92 43.57
N THR A 46 51.99 9.15 42.99
CA THR A 46 52.68 10.44 43.29
C THR A 46 54.21 10.53 43.07
N ALA A 47 54.87 11.69 42.83
CA ALA A 47 54.49 13.00 42.24
C ALA A 47 55.74 13.93 42.10
N VAL A 48 55.60 15.09 41.40
CA VAL A 48 56.53 16.27 41.31
C VAL A 48 57.81 16.04 40.48
N GLY A 49 58.31 16.97 39.64
CA GLY A 49 57.82 18.29 39.18
C GLY A 49 58.89 19.10 38.39
N SER A 50 58.56 20.33 37.93
CA SER A 50 59.41 21.31 37.17
C SER A 50 59.79 20.90 35.72
N GLU A 51 60.10 21.77 34.73
CA GLU A 51 60.31 23.24 34.65
C GLU A 51 59.50 23.91 33.49
N VAL A 52 59.68 25.23 33.25
CA VAL A 52 58.99 26.05 32.21
C VAL A 52 59.99 27.10 31.60
N PRO A 53 59.60 28.00 30.66
CA PRO A 53 59.89 27.95 29.22
C PRO A 53 61.01 28.90 28.73
N TYR A 54 61.22 28.99 27.41
CA TYR A 54 61.78 30.19 26.76
C TYR A 54 61.16 30.46 25.38
N GLY A 55 61.23 31.71 24.90
CA GLY A 55 60.77 32.13 23.58
C GLY A 55 61.42 33.45 23.09
N ARG A 56 60.91 34.00 21.98
CA ARG A 56 61.17 35.37 21.47
C ARG A 56 59.86 35.88 20.87
N GLU A 57 59.20 36.90 21.43
CA GLU A 57 59.54 38.34 21.42
C GLU A 57 59.45 39.02 20.05
N LEU A 58 58.55 40.01 19.94
CA LEU A 58 58.91 41.38 19.52
C LEU A 58 57.81 42.40 19.88
N LYS A 59 58.12 43.28 20.83
CA LYS A 59 57.64 44.67 21.10
C LYS A 59 56.16 45.07 20.87
N LYS A 60 55.58 45.65 21.94
CA LYS A 60 54.59 46.75 21.86
C LYS A 60 55.30 48.13 21.88
N PRO A 61 54.65 49.20 21.39
CA PRO A 61 54.67 50.53 21.99
C PRO A 61 53.38 50.77 22.83
N SER A 62 53.34 51.86 23.61
CA SER A 62 52.24 52.18 24.54
C SER A 62 51.69 53.60 24.36
N ASP A 63 50.51 53.82 24.94
CA ASP A 63 49.91 55.09 25.40
C ASP A 63 49.86 56.31 24.45
N GLU A 64 48.65 56.82 24.18
CA GLU A 64 48.34 58.22 24.52
C GLU A 64 46.82 58.49 24.66
N MET A 65 46.50 59.75 25.00
CA MET A 65 45.22 60.24 25.53
C MET A 65 44.08 60.28 24.49
N GLY A 66 42.82 60.19 24.96
CA GLY A 66 41.61 60.27 24.12
C GLY A 66 40.93 61.64 24.13
N LEU A 67 39.83 61.77 23.38
CA LEU A 67 38.89 62.89 23.42
C LEU A 67 37.48 62.46 22.96
N THR A 68 36.47 63.26 23.27
CA THR A 68 35.03 62.96 23.11
C THR A 68 34.44 63.38 21.76
N GLN A 69 33.51 62.59 21.20
CA GLN A 69 32.23 63.12 20.67
C GLN A 69 31.18 62.03 20.37
N GLU A 70 29.91 62.40 20.54
CA GLU A 70 28.68 61.70 20.11
C GLU A 70 28.43 61.97 18.61
N SER A 71 27.65 61.25 17.78
CA SER A 71 26.75 60.07 17.85
C SER A 71 26.42 59.65 16.37
N PRO A 72 25.32 58.95 16.02
CA PRO A 72 24.84 57.62 16.45
C PRO A 72 24.75 56.62 15.27
N GLN A 73 25.23 55.38 15.40
CA GLN A 73 25.04 54.36 14.33
C GLN A 73 24.73 52.94 14.86
N LEU A 74 23.52 52.49 14.49
CA LEU A 74 23.08 51.11 14.18
C LEU A 74 23.69 49.95 15.01
N GLU A 75 22.94 49.41 15.97
CA GLU A 75 23.29 48.17 16.69
C GLU A 75 23.25 46.92 15.78
N THR A 76 24.38 46.59 15.16
CA THR A 76 24.58 45.27 14.53
C THR A 76 25.01 44.25 15.58
N PHE A 77 24.11 43.30 15.89
CA PHE A 77 24.33 42.22 16.86
C PHE A 77 25.33 41.15 16.35
N HIS A 78 26.60 41.53 16.20
CA HIS A 78 27.70 40.58 16.01
C HIS A 78 27.93 39.78 17.30
N ARG A 79 27.24 38.64 17.42
CA ARG A 79 27.53 37.64 18.45
C ARG A 79 28.93 37.06 18.21
N ASP A 80 29.73 37.02 19.27
CA ASP A 80 31.01 36.32 19.24
C ASP A 80 30.79 34.81 19.04
N LEU A 81 31.14 34.32 17.84
CA LEU A 81 30.98 32.91 17.45
C LEU A 81 31.82 31.96 18.33
N SER A 82 32.82 32.46 19.06
CA SER A 82 33.60 31.65 20.00
C SER A 82 32.81 31.21 21.24
N MET A 83 31.70 31.88 21.55
CA MET A 83 30.82 31.56 22.69
C MET A 83 29.74 30.51 22.39
N LEU A 84 29.65 29.99 21.16
CA LEU A 84 28.70 28.91 20.83
C LEU A 84 29.15 27.58 21.47
N PRO A 85 28.23 26.79 22.08
CA PRO A 85 28.58 25.52 22.69
C PRO A 85 29.07 24.54 21.62
N LYS A 86 30.27 23.99 21.83
CA LYS A 86 30.82 22.93 20.97
C LYS A 86 30.06 21.62 21.21
N PRO A 87 29.82 20.79 20.17
CA PRO A 87 29.14 19.51 20.36
C PRO A 87 29.86 18.61 21.36
N LEU A 88 29.11 17.98 22.25
CA LEU A 88 29.61 16.86 23.05
C LEU A 88 30.05 15.73 22.12
N THR A 89 31.14 15.07 22.49
CA THR A 89 31.66 13.86 21.84
C THR A 89 31.76 12.74 22.86
N ALA A 90 31.78 11.49 22.39
CA ALA A 90 31.84 10.31 23.26
C ALA A 90 33.05 10.26 24.22
N ASN A 91 34.13 11.01 23.94
CA ASN A 91 35.33 11.07 24.78
C ASN A 91 35.31 12.23 25.80
N SER A 92 34.35 13.15 25.72
CA SER A 92 34.28 14.38 26.54
C SER A 92 33.15 14.34 27.59
N LEU A 93 32.68 13.15 27.96
CA LEU A 93 31.53 12.92 28.85
C LEU A 93 31.89 13.11 30.34
N THR A 94 32.30 14.32 30.74
CA THR A 94 32.58 14.71 32.12
C THR A 94 31.54 15.71 32.65
N SER A 95 31.03 15.48 33.86
CA SER A 95 29.96 16.29 34.46
C SER A 95 30.43 17.68 34.92
N SER A 96 30.10 18.72 34.17
CA SER A 96 30.07 20.10 34.66
C SER A 96 28.81 20.34 35.48
N ALA A 97 28.93 20.46 36.80
CA ALA A 97 27.81 20.89 37.65
C ALA A 97 27.54 22.39 37.42
N GLY A 98 26.33 22.76 36.99
CA GLY A 98 25.99 24.14 36.65
C GLY A 98 24.48 24.42 36.58
N ASP A 99 24.08 25.45 37.32
CA ASP A 99 22.79 26.18 37.38
C ASP A 99 21.46 25.40 37.26
N ASP A 100 20.78 25.29 38.40
CA ASP A 100 19.62 24.41 38.65
C ASP A 100 18.27 25.05 38.24
N SER A 101 18.22 25.73 37.09
CA SER A 101 17.10 26.61 36.69
C SER A 101 16.46 26.34 35.32
N LYS A 102 17.13 25.61 34.42
CA LYS A 102 16.66 25.34 33.05
C LYS A 102 16.79 23.86 32.69
N VAL A 103 15.74 23.33 32.04
CA VAL A 103 15.77 21.96 31.48
C VAL A 103 16.84 21.89 30.41
N ARG A 104 17.79 20.96 30.52
CA ARG A 104 18.92 20.81 29.60
C ARG A 104 18.58 19.71 28.60
N ILE A 105 18.67 19.98 27.30
CA ILE A 105 18.15 19.10 26.24
C ILE A 105 19.20 18.86 25.15
N SER A 106 19.65 17.61 25.03
CA SER A 106 20.62 17.21 23.99
C SER A 106 19.97 16.99 22.63
N PHE A 107 20.65 17.40 21.56
CA PHE A 107 20.23 17.13 20.18
C PHE A 107 21.45 16.78 19.31
N GLN A 108 21.26 15.96 18.28
CA GLN A 108 22.33 15.70 17.30
C GLN A 108 22.45 16.86 16.30
N GLY A 109 23.68 17.34 16.11
CA GLY A 109 24.01 18.45 15.21
C GLY A 109 24.75 19.59 15.92
N ILE A 110 24.81 20.74 15.24
CA ILE A 110 25.32 22.02 15.79
C ILE A 110 24.17 23.05 15.89
N PRO A 111 24.34 24.18 16.61
CA PRO A 111 23.31 25.22 16.67
C PRO A 111 22.81 25.66 15.29
N GLY A 112 21.50 25.87 15.15
CA GLY A 112 20.83 26.13 13.87
C GLY A 112 20.26 24.90 13.16
N ALA A 113 20.56 23.68 13.62
CA ALA A 113 19.95 22.46 13.12
C ALA A 113 18.45 22.37 13.48
N TYR A 114 17.63 21.73 12.62
CA TYR A 114 16.18 21.55 12.86
C TYR A 114 15.87 20.82 14.18
N SER A 115 16.76 19.92 14.63
CA SER A 115 16.67 19.25 15.95
C SER A 115 16.71 20.22 17.13
N GLU A 116 17.45 21.33 17.00
CA GLU A 116 17.49 22.39 18.02
C GLU A 116 16.19 23.20 18.02
N THR A 117 15.68 23.55 16.85
CA THR A 117 14.37 24.22 16.70
C THR A 117 13.23 23.37 17.27
N ALA A 118 13.29 22.04 17.11
CA ALA A 118 12.33 21.11 17.72
C ALA A 118 12.45 21.07 19.27
N ALA A 119 13.67 21.12 19.82
CA ALA A 119 13.88 21.22 21.26
C ALA A 119 13.26 22.51 21.84
N LEU A 120 13.47 23.64 21.17
CA LEU A 120 12.93 24.94 21.57
C LEU A 120 11.41 25.05 21.37
N LYS A 121 10.82 24.41 20.34
CA LYS A 121 9.36 24.29 20.20
C LYS A 121 8.76 23.49 21.38
N ALA A 122 9.44 22.43 21.86
CA ALA A 122 8.96 21.65 22.99
C ALA A 122 9.13 22.38 24.34
N TYR A 123 10.26 23.08 24.54
CA TYR A 123 10.62 23.75 25.78
C TYR A 123 11.25 25.13 25.47
N PRO A 124 10.46 26.21 25.35
CA PRO A 124 10.97 27.53 24.94
C PRO A 124 12.10 28.12 25.79
N ASN A 125 12.19 27.71 27.07
CA ASN A 125 13.19 28.19 28.03
C ASN A 125 14.31 27.16 28.32
N CYS A 126 14.50 26.14 27.46
CA CYS A 126 15.54 25.12 27.66
C CYS A 126 16.96 25.61 27.34
N GLU A 127 17.96 24.90 27.86
CA GLU A 127 19.33 24.94 27.36
C GLU A 127 19.51 23.85 26.29
N THR A 128 19.93 24.23 25.09
CA THR A 128 20.15 23.30 23.97
C THR A 128 21.60 22.82 23.92
N VAL A 129 21.80 21.51 24.04
CA VAL A 129 23.14 20.89 24.16
C VAL A 129 23.47 20.11 22.86
N PRO A 130 24.33 20.65 21.97
CA PRO A 130 24.69 19.96 20.74
C PRO A 130 25.51 18.69 21.00
N CYS A 131 25.31 17.67 20.19
CA CYS A 131 25.99 16.37 20.24
C CYS A 131 26.44 15.94 18.84
N ASP A 132 27.63 15.34 18.74
CA ASP A 132 28.21 14.92 17.47
C ASP A 132 27.42 13.80 16.77
N GLN A 133 26.91 12.84 17.55
CA GLN A 133 26.14 11.67 17.10
C GLN A 133 24.85 11.49 17.91
N PHE A 134 23.90 10.72 17.36
CA PHE A 134 22.66 10.39 18.07
C PHE A 134 22.95 9.58 19.34
N GLU A 135 23.86 8.63 19.26
CA GLU A 135 24.35 7.82 20.38
C GLU A 135 24.84 8.68 21.56
N THR A 136 25.57 9.76 21.27
CA THR A 136 26.06 10.70 22.29
C THR A 136 24.91 11.44 22.99
N ALA A 137 23.85 11.81 22.26
CA ALA A 137 22.66 12.42 22.85
C ALA A 137 21.86 11.45 23.75
N PHE A 138 21.75 10.17 23.36
CA PHE A 138 21.19 9.14 24.25
C PHE A 138 22.03 8.97 25.53
N GLN A 139 23.35 8.85 25.37
CA GLN A 139 24.28 8.68 26.50
C GLN A 139 24.28 9.88 27.44
N ALA A 140 24.16 11.11 26.94
CA ALA A 140 24.10 12.31 27.78
C ALA A 140 22.88 12.30 28.73
N VAL A 141 21.74 11.75 28.30
CA VAL A 141 20.55 11.57 29.16
C VAL A 141 20.77 10.44 30.17
N GLU A 142 21.35 9.31 29.78
CA GLU A 142 21.62 8.18 30.69
C GLU A 142 22.70 8.50 31.74
N LEU A 143 23.68 9.35 31.40
CA LEU A 143 24.76 9.81 32.28
C LEU A 143 24.42 11.07 33.10
N TRP A 144 23.16 11.50 33.11
CA TRP A 144 22.69 12.70 33.84
C TRP A 144 23.40 14.01 33.46
N LEU A 145 23.98 14.09 32.25
CA LEU A 145 24.61 15.30 31.71
C LEU A 145 23.57 16.28 31.14
N VAL A 146 22.37 15.78 30.81
CA VAL A 146 21.18 16.53 30.38
C VAL A 146 19.91 15.82 30.89
N ASP A 147 18.75 16.48 30.82
CA ASP A 147 17.46 15.93 31.27
C ASP A 147 16.72 15.14 30.18
N LYS A 148 16.86 15.59 28.92
CA LYS A 148 16.08 15.09 27.79
C LYS A 148 16.93 15.04 26.52
N ALA A 149 16.50 14.22 25.55
CA ALA A 149 17.05 14.23 24.20
C ALA A 149 15.96 14.49 23.16
N VAL A 150 16.30 15.20 22.08
CA VAL A 150 15.44 15.38 20.90
C VAL A 150 15.99 14.60 19.72
N LEU A 151 15.14 13.77 19.11
CA LEU A 151 15.53 12.89 18.00
C LEU A 151 14.51 12.97 16.87
N PRO A 152 14.92 13.25 15.61
CA PRO A 152 14.04 13.06 14.47
C PRO A 152 13.81 11.56 14.27
N ILE A 153 12.57 11.15 14.06
CA ILE A 153 12.20 9.74 13.90
C ILE A 153 11.60 9.44 12.52
N GLU A 154 11.06 10.46 11.85
CA GLU A 154 10.29 10.35 10.62
C GLU A 154 10.22 11.71 9.92
N ASN A 155 10.30 11.74 8.59
CA ASN A 155 10.13 12.93 7.75
C ASN A 155 9.16 12.61 6.60
N SER A 156 8.25 13.53 6.24
CA SER A 156 7.22 13.26 5.23
C SER A 156 7.77 12.95 3.83
N VAL A 157 8.95 13.46 3.48
CA VAL A 157 9.64 13.20 2.19
C VAL A 157 10.64 12.05 2.31
N GLY A 158 11.40 11.98 3.41
CA GLY A 158 12.50 11.02 3.61
C GLY A 158 12.15 9.72 4.35
N GLY A 159 10.94 9.59 4.88
CA GLY A 159 10.48 8.40 5.62
C GLY A 159 11.08 8.22 7.02
N SER A 160 11.06 6.98 7.51
CA SER A 160 11.47 6.59 8.88
C SER A 160 12.99 6.58 9.08
N ILE A 161 13.47 7.28 10.12
CA ILE A 161 14.91 7.36 10.46
C ILE A 161 15.33 6.13 11.28
N HIS A 162 15.54 5.03 10.56
CA HIS A 162 15.82 3.69 11.07
C HIS A 162 16.92 3.58 12.13
N ARG A 163 17.97 4.42 12.10
CA ARG A 163 19.03 4.40 13.14
C ARG A 163 18.48 4.74 14.52
N ASN A 164 17.53 5.66 14.62
CA ASN A 164 17.03 6.14 15.90
C ASN A 164 16.05 5.15 16.54
N TYR A 165 15.29 4.39 15.73
CA TYR A 165 14.52 3.23 16.18
C TYR A 165 15.39 2.12 16.80
N ASP A 166 16.56 1.84 16.19
CA ASP A 166 17.53 0.88 16.71
C ASP A 166 18.15 1.34 18.04
N LEU A 167 18.27 2.66 18.28
CA LEU A 167 18.79 3.22 19.53
C LEU A 167 17.76 3.22 20.66
N LEU A 168 16.48 3.50 20.36
CA LEU A 168 15.37 3.38 21.32
C LEU A 168 15.31 1.99 22.00
N LEU A 169 15.72 0.92 21.29
CA LEU A 169 15.82 -0.43 21.85
C LEU A 169 17.04 -0.66 22.73
N ARG A 170 18.17 -0.01 22.44
CA ARG A 170 19.47 -0.19 23.14
C ARG A 170 19.57 0.60 24.44
N HIS A 171 18.91 1.74 24.50
CA HIS A 171 18.93 2.65 25.64
C HIS A 171 17.67 2.51 26.49
N ARG A 172 17.78 2.78 27.80
CA ARG A 172 16.66 2.70 28.77
C ARG A 172 15.98 4.07 28.93
N LEU A 173 15.66 4.71 27.81
CA LEU A 173 14.90 5.95 27.76
C LEU A 173 13.45 5.71 27.34
N HIS A 174 12.58 6.65 27.72
CA HIS A 174 11.15 6.65 27.41
C HIS A 174 10.77 7.90 26.62
N ILE A 175 9.86 7.75 25.66
CA ILE A 175 9.27 8.87 24.93
C ILE A 175 8.25 9.57 25.84
N VAL A 176 8.44 10.87 26.05
CA VAL A 176 7.59 11.69 26.94
C VAL A 176 6.74 12.73 26.19
N GLN A 177 7.09 13.02 24.92
CA GLN A 177 6.42 14.01 24.07
C GLN A 177 6.84 13.80 22.60
N GLU A 178 6.00 14.18 21.64
CA GLU A 178 6.37 14.34 20.23
C GLU A 178 6.30 15.80 19.79
N VAL A 179 6.94 16.13 18.67
CA VAL A 179 6.91 17.45 18.02
C VAL A 179 6.92 17.28 16.51
N HIS A 180 5.92 17.82 15.82
CA HIS A 180 5.94 17.98 14.36
C HIS A 180 6.51 19.36 14.03
N LEU A 181 7.55 19.42 13.20
CA LEU A 181 8.22 20.65 12.78
C LEU A 181 8.23 20.74 11.24
N PRO A 182 7.57 21.73 10.63
CA PRO A 182 7.74 22.06 9.21
C PRO A 182 9.21 22.37 8.89
N VAL A 183 9.71 21.78 7.80
CA VAL A 183 11.10 21.92 7.34
C VAL A 183 11.10 22.90 6.17
N ASN A 184 11.18 24.18 6.51
CA ASN A 184 11.39 25.23 5.54
C ASN A 184 12.89 25.36 5.29
N HIS A 185 13.31 25.18 4.03
CA HIS A 185 14.68 25.40 3.56
C HIS A 185 14.80 26.84 3.04
N CYS A 186 15.85 27.53 3.44
CA CYS A 186 16.18 28.89 3.02
C CYS A 186 17.52 28.89 2.28
N LEU A 187 17.60 29.66 1.20
CA LEU A 187 18.86 30.00 0.55
C LEU A 187 19.52 31.14 1.33
N LEU A 188 20.70 30.89 1.88
CA LEU A 188 21.45 31.83 2.71
C LEU A 188 22.72 32.29 1.99
N GLY A 189 23.06 33.57 2.14
CA GLY A 189 24.31 34.17 1.66
C GLY A 189 25.00 35.01 2.74
N VAL A 190 26.27 35.37 2.53
CA VAL A 190 26.95 36.32 3.41
C VAL A 190 26.37 37.74 3.23
N PRO A 191 26.38 38.62 4.25
CA PRO A 191 25.62 39.86 4.21
C PRO A 191 25.90 40.78 3.01
N GLY A 192 24.83 41.33 2.41
CA GLY A 192 24.91 42.25 1.28
C GLY A 192 25.33 41.58 -0.04
N VAL A 193 25.00 40.30 -0.23
CA VAL A 193 25.14 39.52 -1.47
C VAL A 193 23.77 39.36 -2.12
N SER A 194 23.67 39.45 -3.45
CA SER A 194 22.42 39.20 -4.17
C SER A 194 22.32 37.75 -4.64
N ILE A 195 21.12 37.30 -5.04
CA ILE A 195 20.91 35.89 -5.41
C ILE A 195 21.68 35.49 -6.69
N GLU A 196 21.99 36.47 -7.55
CA GLU A 196 22.74 36.31 -8.80
C GLU A 196 24.26 36.18 -8.62
N ASP A 197 24.81 36.61 -7.46
CA ASP A 197 26.23 36.44 -7.11
C ASP A 197 26.56 34.96 -6.79
N ILE A 198 25.57 34.19 -6.33
CA ILE A 198 25.72 32.81 -5.84
C ILE A 198 25.94 31.84 -7.01
N LYS A 199 27.07 31.12 -6.98
CA LYS A 199 27.45 30.13 -8.02
C LYS A 199 27.37 28.69 -7.53
N CYS A 200 27.53 28.47 -6.23
CA CYS A 200 27.32 27.16 -5.62
C CYS A 200 26.64 27.24 -4.26
N VAL A 201 25.97 26.16 -3.85
CA VAL A 201 25.37 26.03 -2.52
C VAL A 201 25.87 24.80 -1.77
N LEU A 202 26.18 25.00 -0.49
CA LEU A 202 26.52 23.96 0.46
C LEU A 202 25.26 23.49 1.22
N SER A 203 25.00 22.19 1.28
CA SER A 203 24.06 21.60 2.25
C SER A 203 24.16 20.07 2.35
N HIS A 204 23.47 19.49 3.31
CA HIS A 204 23.27 18.03 3.40
C HIS A 204 22.64 17.49 2.10
N PRO A 205 23.06 16.33 1.55
CA PRO A 205 22.50 15.78 0.31
C PRO A 205 20.97 15.78 0.27
N GLN A 206 20.31 15.25 1.30
CA GLN A 206 18.85 15.21 1.37
C GLN A 206 18.17 16.60 1.33
N ALA A 207 18.86 17.68 1.73
CA ALA A 207 18.33 19.04 1.59
C ALA A 207 18.53 19.60 0.18
N LEU A 208 19.66 19.28 -0.48
CA LEU A 208 19.91 19.60 -1.89
C LEU A 208 18.95 18.84 -2.83
N ASP A 209 18.61 17.60 -2.46
CA ASP A 209 17.65 16.73 -3.15
C ASP A 209 16.19 17.09 -2.84
N GLN A 210 15.95 17.99 -1.88
CA GLN A 210 14.64 18.58 -1.56
C GLN A 210 14.45 19.99 -2.11
N CYS A 211 15.43 20.54 -2.83
CA CYS A 211 15.45 21.90 -3.38
C CYS A 211 15.87 21.91 -4.87
N VAL A 212 15.64 20.82 -5.59
CA VAL A 212 16.21 20.54 -6.90
C VAL A 212 15.69 21.52 -7.96
N ASN A 213 14.39 21.85 -7.95
CA ASN A 213 13.84 22.74 -8.98
C ASN A 213 14.35 24.17 -8.77
N SER A 214 14.17 24.74 -7.57
CA SER A 214 14.62 26.11 -7.26
C SER A 214 16.12 26.33 -7.47
N LEU A 215 16.97 25.32 -7.18
CA LEU A 215 18.41 25.43 -7.41
C LEU A 215 18.81 25.24 -8.88
N ASN A 216 18.08 24.42 -9.65
CA ASN A 216 18.29 24.28 -11.09
C ASN A 216 17.82 25.53 -11.86
N ASP A 217 16.69 26.13 -11.47
CA ASP A 217 16.14 27.34 -12.11
C ASP A 217 17.06 28.55 -11.94
N LEU A 218 17.77 28.63 -10.81
CA LEU A 218 18.83 29.61 -10.55
C LEU A 218 20.19 29.23 -11.17
N GLY A 219 20.33 28.02 -11.73
CA GLY A 219 21.57 27.53 -12.35
C GLY A 219 22.71 27.23 -11.36
N ILE A 220 22.42 27.07 -10.06
CA ILE A 220 23.42 27.03 -8.99
C ILE A 220 24.02 25.61 -8.84
N GLN A 221 25.35 25.51 -8.72
CA GLN A 221 26.02 24.23 -8.49
C GLN A 221 25.78 23.71 -7.07
N ARG A 222 25.24 22.49 -6.94
CA ARG A 222 24.99 21.81 -5.66
C ARG A 222 26.27 21.13 -5.13
N VAL A 223 26.65 21.41 -3.89
CA VAL A 223 27.84 20.84 -3.22
C VAL A 223 27.47 20.23 -1.87
N SER A 224 27.74 18.94 -1.70
CA SER A 224 27.35 18.19 -0.49
C SER A 224 28.23 18.53 0.72
N ALA A 225 27.58 18.92 1.81
CA ALA A 225 28.16 19.14 3.13
C ALA A 225 27.66 18.09 4.14
N LYS A 226 28.30 18.03 5.32
CA LYS A 226 27.99 17.04 6.37
C LYS A 226 26.57 17.18 6.95
N ASP A 227 26.12 18.41 7.16
CA ASP A 227 24.78 18.75 7.64
C ASP A 227 24.44 20.21 7.27
N THR A 228 23.16 20.61 7.40
CA THR A 228 22.67 21.91 6.94
C THR A 228 23.16 23.10 7.79
N ALA A 229 23.38 22.90 9.10
CA ALA A 229 23.85 23.96 9.98
C ALA A 229 25.36 24.18 9.85
N THR A 230 26.14 23.09 9.73
CA THR A 230 27.57 23.14 9.37
C THR A 230 27.78 23.81 8.01
N ALA A 231 26.87 23.64 7.04
CA ALA A 231 26.94 24.36 5.77
C ALA A 231 26.81 25.88 5.94
N ALA A 232 25.82 26.34 6.70
CA ALA A 232 25.67 27.77 7.04
C ALA A 232 26.89 28.31 7.83
N GLN A 233 27.39 27.55 8.81
CA GLN A 233 28.62 27.89 9.53
C GLN A 233 29.83 28.01 8.58
N THR A 234 29.95 27.10 7.61
CA THR A 234 31.04 27.11 6.62
C THR A 234 31.00 28.37 5.77
N VAL A 235 29.84 28.73 5.21
CA VAL A 235 29.65 29.96 4.42
C VAL A 235 29.99 31.20 5.22
N SER A 236 29.45 31.33 6.44
CA SER A 236 29.77 32.42 7.38
C SER A 236 31.28 32.51 7.67
N SER A 237 31.95 31.37 7.87
CA SER A 237 33.40 31.34 8.15
C SER A 237 34.30 31.60 6.94
N SER A 238 33.81 31.34 5.72
CA SER A 238 34.58 31.54 4.48
C SER A 238 34.53 32.99 3.97
N GLY A 239 33.40 33.69 4.20
CA GLY A 239 33.16 35.02 3.65
C GLY A 239 32.99 35.06 2.13
N GLU A 240 32.96 33.92 1.43
CA GLU A 240 32.94 33.86 -0.03
C GLU A 240 31.57 34.24 -0.60
N ARG A 241 31.48 35.43 -1.22
CA ARG A 241 30.25 35.97 -1.83
C ARG A 241 29.62 35.08 -2.91
N SER A 242 30.37 34.16 -3.51
CA SER A 242 29.87 33.22 -4.52
C SER A 242 29.35 31.88 -3.97
N ILE A 243 29.39 31.68 -2.65
CA ILE A 243 28.94 30.44 -1.99
C ILE A 243 27.74 30.75 -1.09
N GLY A 244 26.63 30.06 -1.35
CA GLY A 244 25.45 30.06 -0.48
C GLY A 244 25.35 28.79 0.36
N ALA A 245 24.40 28.77 1.31
CA ALA A 245 24.02 27.56 2.03
C ALA A 245 22.51 27.32 1.93
N VAL A 246 22.08 26.05 1.91
CA VAL A 246 20.66 25.70 2.12
C VAL A 246 20.47 25.23 3.55
N ALA A 247 19.80 26.01 4.37
CA ALA A 247 19.66 25.74 5.81
C ALA A 247 18.39 26.36 6.40
N SER A 248 18.24 26.28 7.72
CA SER A 248 17.09 26.85 8.43
C SER A 248 17.25 28.36 8.68
N VAL A 249 16.12 29.07 8.82
CA VAL A 249 16.06 30.46 9.32
C VAL A 249 16.84 30.63 10.64
N ARG A 250 16.85 29.60 11.50
CA ARG A 250 17.60 29.65 12.76
C ARG A 250 19.12 29.64 12.53
N ALA A 251 19.60 28.92 11.52
CA ALA A 251 21.03 28.94 11.16
C ALA A 251 21.43 30.33 10.64
N ALA A 252 20.61 30.98 9.81
CA ALA A 252 20.84 32.35 9.34
C ALA A 252 21.04 33.34 10.51
N ASN A 253 20.10 33.31 11.46
CA ASN A 253 20.11 34.16 12.66
C ASN A 253 21.25 33.87 13.65
N ILE A 254 21.88 32.69 13.59
CA ILE A 254 23.01 32.30 14.45
C ILE A 254 24.35 32.68 13.79
N TYR A 255 24.47 32.50 12.48
CA TYR A 255 25.71 32.69 11.73
C TYR A 255 25.82 34.04 11.00
N GLY A 256 24.83 34.92 11.15
CA GLY A 256 24.84 36.26 10.56
C GLY A 256 24.78 36.23 9.03
N LEU A 257 23.92 35.39 8.48
CA LEU A 257 23.72 35.25 7.03
C LEU A 257 22.39 35.89 6.60
N ASP A 258 22.40 36.53 5.43
CA ASP A 258 21.19 37.06 4.80
C ASP A 258 20.37 35.92 4.18
N ILE A 259 19.06 36.01 4.29
CA ILE A 259 18.11 35.08 3.67
C ILE A 259 17.79 35.61 2.27
N LEU A 260 18.36 34.97 1.24
CA LEU A 260 18.21 35.37 -0.16
C LEU A 260 16.88 34.86 -0.75
N ALA A 261 16.41 33.70 -0.29
CA ALA A 261 15.09 33.16 -0.61
C ALA A 261 14.60 32.24 0.52
N GLU A 262 13.30 32.29 0.81
CA GLU A 262 12.63 31.37 1.74
C GLU A 262 11.82 30.32 1.00
N ASN A 263 11.61 29.17 1.66
CA ASN A 263 10.73 28.09 1.20
C ASN A 263 11.15 27.51 -0.16
N ILE A 264 12.46 27.38 -0.39
CA ILE A 264 13.04 26.85 -1.64
C ILE A 264 12.95 25.31 -1.76
N GLN A 265 12.11 24.66 -0.94
CA GLN A 265 11.87 23.23 -1.01
C GLN A 265 10.80 22.87 -2.06
N ASP A 266 11.01 21.76 -2.77
CA ASP A 266 10.14 21.27 -3.84
C ASP A 266 8.76 20.81 -3.34
N ASP A 267 8.64 20.40 -2.08
CA ASP A 267 7.38 20.09 -1.40
C ASP A 267 7.17 21.01 -0.17
N ALA A 268 6.11 21.82 -0.24
CA ALA A 268 5.70 22.72 0.84
C ALA A 268 5.22 21.99 2.11
N ASN A 269 4.89 20.69 2.02
CA ASN A 269 4.42 19.86 3.14
C ASN A 269 5.53 19.01 3.78
N ASN A 270 6.79 19.42 3.62
CA ASN A 270 7.94 18.82 4.28
C ASN A 270 7.86 19.01 5.80
N VAL A 271 7.60 17.94 6.56
CA VAL A 271 7.45 17.95 8.02
C VAL A 271 8.31 16.84 8.62
N THR A 272 9.12 17.18 9.62
CA THR A 272 9.84 16.19 10.43
C THR A 272 9.17 16.01 11.77
N ARG A 273 8.92 14.76 12.14
CA ARG A 273 8.43 14.33 13.44
C ARG A 273 9.63 14.00 14.33
N PHE A 274 9.69 14.68 15.46
CA PHE A 274 10.68 14.50 16.51
C PHE A 274 10.05 13.86 17.74
N LEU A 275 10.84 13.07 18.46
CA LEU A 275 10.49 12.50 19.76
C LEU A 275 11.38 13.13 20.83
N ILE A 276 10.77 13.46 21.98
CA ILE A 276 11.47 13.89 23.19
C ILE A 276 11.60 12.68 24.12
N LEU A 277 12.83 12.35 24.50
CA LEU A 277 13.14 11.26 25.42
C LEU A 277 13.52 11.77 26.82
N ALA A 278 13.24 10.98 27.85
CA ALA A 278 13.71 11.18 29.22
C ALA A 278 14.10 9.84 29.88
N ARG A 279 14.77 9.90 31.03
CA ARG A 279 15.09 8.72 31.87
C ARG A 279 13.83 8.04 32.40
N ASP A 280 12.89 8.83 32.91
CA ASP A 280 11.65 8.34 33.52
C ASP A 280 10.47 8.39 32.53
N PRO A 281 9.58 7.38 32.53
CA PRO A 281 8.35 7.42 31.75
C PRO A 281 7.39 8.46 32.33
N MET A 282 6.76 9.26 31.47
CA MET A 282 5.71 10.17 31.91
C MET A 282 4.47 9.36 32.35
N ILE A 283 3.88 9.76 33.48
CA ILE A 283 2.67 9.14 34.04
C ILE A 283 1.50 9.29 33.03
N PRO A 284 0.88 8.20 32.56
CA PRO A 284 -0.29 8.25 31.67
C PRO A 284 -1.49 8.95 32.31
N ARG A 285 -2.24 9.73 31.53
CA ARG A 285 -3.49 10.38 31.93
C ARG A 285 -4.50 10.37 30.78
N THR A 286 -5.70 10.88 31.03
CA THR A 286 -6.77 11.06 30.05
C THR A 286 -7.21 12.53 29.97
N ASP A 287 -6.30 13.46 30.26
CA ASP A 287 -6.57 14.91 30.32
C ASP A 287 -6.56 15.62 28.94
N ARG A 288 -6.17 14.90 27.89
CA ARG A 288 -6.07 15.30 26.47
C ARG A 288 -5.90 14.05 25.60
N PRO A 289 -5.80 14.14 24.27
CA PRO A 289 -5.45 12.98 23.43
C PRO A 289 -4.01 12.49 23.65
N TYR A 290 -3.84 11.18 23.87
CA TYR A 290 -2.54 10.50 24.04
C TYR A 290 -2.26 9.53 22.89
N LYS A 291 -0.98 9.30 22.66
CA LYS A 291 -0.42 8.29 21.76
C LYS A 291 0.52 7.41 22.57
N THR A 292 0.44 6.11 22.34
CA THR A 292 1.34 5.12 22.95
C THR A 292 2.15 4.46 21.85
N SER A 293 3.47 4.53 21.98
CA SER A 293 4.43 3.87 21.08
C SER A 293 4.86 2.55 21.67
N ILE A 294 4.77 1.49 20.88
CA ILE A 294 5.28 0.15 21.21
C ILE A 294 6.20 -0.37 20.12
N VAL A 295 7.02 -1.33 20.51
CA VAL A 295 7.79 -2.19 19.61
C VAL A 295 7.61 -3.64 20.04
N PHE A 296 7.35 -4.53 19.09
CA PHE A 296 7.16 -5.95 19.36
C PHE A 296 7.74 -6.83 18.25
N SER A 297 7.86 -8.13 18.54
CA SER A 297 8.26 -9.16 17.60
C SER A 297 7.26 -10.32 17.63
N LEU A 298 7.12 -11.00 16.50
CA LEU A 298 6.17 -12.09 16.26
C LEU A 298 6.94 -13.28 15.70
N GLU A 299 6.42 -14.48 15.88
CA GLU A 299 6.89 -15.67 15.18
C GLU A 299 6.50 -15.62 13.69
N GLU A 300 7.31 -16.21 12.81
CA GLU A 300 7.05 -16.17 11.37
C GLU A 300 5.86 -17.05 10.98
N GLY A 301 4.86 -16.48 10.32
CA GLY A 301 3.72 -17.23 9.79
C GLY A 301 2.72 -16.35 9.03
N PRO A 302 1.86 -16.94 8.17
CA PRO A 302 0.80 -16.22 7.49
C PRO A 302 -0.22 -15.66 8.50
N GLY A 303 -0.61 -14.40 8.32
CA GLY A 303 -1.64 -13.76 9.14
C GLY A 303 -1.25 -13.42 10.59
N VAL A 304 -0.02 -13.70 11.05
CA VAL A 304 0.38 -13.42 12.45
C VAL A 304 0.37 -11.91 12.75
N LEU A 305 0.78 -11.07 11.80
CA LEU A 305 0.62 -9.61 11.92
C LEU A 305 -0.86 -9.19 11.96
N PHE A 306 -1.75 -9.84 11.21
CA PHE A 306 -3.19 -9.55 11.28
C PHE A 306 -3.75 -9.85 12.68
N LYS A 307 -3.36 -10.95 13.31
CA LYS A 307 -3.70 -11.23 14.72
C LYS A 307 -3.21 -10.11 15.65
N ALA A 308 -1.97 -9.64 15.48
CA ALA A 308 -1.39 -8.54 16.25
C ALA A 308 -2.13 -7.20 16.07
N LEU A 309 -2.64 -6.90 14.87
CA LEU A 309 -3.41 -5.67 14.61
C LEU A 309 -4.87 -5.78 15.08
N ALA A 310 -5.46 -6.98 15.04
CA ALA A 310 -6.81 -7.24 15.51
C ALA A 310 -7.03 -6.86 16.98
N VAL A 311 -5.99 -6.94 17.83
CA VAL A 311 -6.09 -6.58 19.26
C VAL A 311 -6.52 -5.12 19.47
N PHE A 312 -6.07 -4.22 18.59
CA PHE A 312 -6.38 -2.79 18.59
C PHE A 312 -7.71 -2.50 17.89
N SER A 313 -7.90 -3.09 16.70
CA SER A 313 -9.11 -2.94 15.87
C SER A 313 -10.38 -3.36 16.62
N LEU A 314 -10.38 -4.54 17.26
CA LEU A 314 -11.49 -5.05 18.06
C LEU A 314 -11.80 -4.24 19.33
N ARG A 315 -10.98 -3.22 19.65
CA ARG A 315 -11.13 -2.33 20.81
C ARG A 315 -11.29 -0.86 20.41
N ASN A 316 -11.56 -0.59 19.12
CA ASN A 316 -11.66 0.75 18.53
C ASN A 316 -10.46 1.64 18.89
N ILE A 317 -9.24 1.09 18.77
CA ILE A 317 -7.99 1.84 18.93
C ILE A 317 -7.41 2.11 17.55
N ASN A 318 -7.32 3.39 17.18
CA ASN A 318 -6.73 3.81 15.91
C ASN A 318 -5.20 3.67 15.93
N LEU A 319 -4.60 3.39 14.77
CA LEU A 319 -3.15 3.25 14.59
C LEU A 319 -2.63 4.41 13.74
N SER A 320 -1.86 5.29 14.37
CA SER A 320 -1.25 6.46 13.72
C SER A 320 0.05 6.15 12.98
N LYS A 321 0.73 5.04 13.33
CA LYS A 321 1.88 4.50 12.58
C LYS A 321 1.98 2.99 12.71
N ILE A 322 2.45 2.35 11.63
CA ILE A 322 2.99 0.98 11.61
C ILE A 322 4.25 0.96 10.76
N GLU A 323 5.30 0.29 11.23
CA GLU A 323 6.60 0.17 10.55
C GLU A 323 7.19 -1.23 10.78
N SER A 324 7.69 -1.89 9.74
CA SER A 324 8.18 -3.28 9.79
C SER A 324 9.66 -3.39 9.44
N ARG A 325 10.48 -3.83 10.40
CA ARG A 325 11.95 -3.78 10.34
C ARG A 325 12.52 -5.22 10.36
N PRO A 326 12.96 -5.78 9.22
CA PRO A 326 13.62 -7.09 9.17
C PRO A 326 15.02 -7.01 9.79
N GLN A 327 15.33 -7.85 10.78
CA GLN A 327 16.58 -7.77 11.56
C GLN A 327 17.33 -9.13 11.69
N ARG A 328 16.91 -10.14 10.89
CA ARG A 328 17.41 -11.55 10.78
C ARG A 328 18.93 -11.81 10.86
N ARG A 329 19.82 -10.80 10.82
CA ARG A 329 21.29 -10.96 10.81
C ARG A 329 22.07 -10.09 11.79
N ARG A 330 21.43 -9.25 12.61
CA ARG A 330 22.14 -8.37 13.57
C ARG A 330 21.51 -8.44 14.96
N PRO A 331 22.19 -9.01 15.97
CA PRO A 331 21.65 -9.01 17.32
C PRO A 331 21.51 -7.57 17.83
N LEU A 332 20.36 -7.26 18.40
CA LEU A 332 20.15 -6.02 19.15
C LEU A 332 20.31 -6.31 20.63
N ARG A 333 21.17 -5.54 21.29
CA ARG A 333 21.25 -5.55 22.75
C ARG A 333 20.02 -4.81 23.27
N VAL A 334 19.05 -5.55 23.83
CA VAL A 334 17.84 -4.98 24.44
C VAL A 334 18.08 -4.89 25.93
N VAL A 335 17.91 -3.69 26.50
CA VAL A 335 17.96 -3.48 27.95
C VAL A 335 16.61 -3.81 28.57
N ASP A 336 16.60 -4.73 29.53
CA ASP A 336 15.45 -5.03 30.38
C ASP A 336 15.52 -4.29 31.73
N GLY A 337 14.54 -4.56 32.61
CA GLY A 337 14.44 -3.89 33.91
C GLY A 337 15.66 -4.07 34.84
N SER A 338 16.52 -5.05 34.60
CA SER A 338 17.71 -5.36 35.41
C SER A 338 18.97 -4.57 35.04
N ASN A 339 18.91 -3.72 34.01
CA ASN A 339 20.05 -3.04 33.35
C ASN A 339 21.08 -3.97 32.67
N ASN A 340 20.98 -5.29 32.81
CA ASN A 340 21.84 -6.25 32.10
C ASN A 340 21.33 -6.48 30.67
N GLY A 341 21.64 -5.57 29.75
CA GLY A 341 21.18 -5.67 28.37
C GLY A 341 21.58 -6.98 27.67
N CYS A 342 20.59 -7.77 27.27
CA CYS A 342 20.75 -9.07 26.63
C CYS A 342 20.79 -8.93 25.10
N ALA A 343 21.66 -9.67 24.42
CA ALA A 343 21.69 -9.73 22.96
C ALA A 343 20.57 -10.64 22.45
N LYS A 344 19.55 -10.06 21.80
CA LYS A 344 18.46 -10.80 21.17
C LYS A 344 18.52 -10.69 19.65
N TYR A 345 18.16 -11.77 18.99
CA TYR A 345 17.88 -11.81 17.56
C TYR A 345 16.37 -11.68 17.37
N PHE A 346 15.97 -10.98 16.31
CA PHE A 346 14.59 -10.81 15.90
C PHE A 346 14.54 -10.92 14.38
N ASP A 347 13.65 -11.73 13.83
CA ASP A 347 13.51 -11.80 12.38
C ASP A 347 12.83 -10.54 11.85
N TYR A 348 11.76 -10.11 12.53
CA TYR A 348 11.07 -8.84 12.32
C TYR A 348 10.79 -8.13 13.65
N LEU A 349 10.94 -6.80 13.63
CA LEU A 349 10.43 -5.89 14.65
C LEU A 349 9.34 -5.01 14.05
N PHE A 350 8.22 -4.89 14.74
CA PHE A 350 7.10 -4.02 14.38
C PHE A 350 7.03 -2.85 15.36
N TYR A 351 7.13 -1.63 14.85
CA TYR A 351 6.91 -0.42 15.63
C TYR A 351 5.51 0.11 15.33
N ILE A 352 4.71 0.39 16.36
CA ILE A 352 3.34 0.87 16.23
C ILE A 352 3.10 2.03 17.20
N ASP A 353 2.46 3.08 16.69
CA ASP A 353 1.95 4.20 17.48
C ASP A 353 0.42 4.19 17.46
N PHE A 354 -0.22 3.99 18.61
CA PHE A 354 -1.68 3.88 18.72
C PHE A 354 -2.32 4.99 19.58
N GLU A 355 -3.54 5.38 19.21
CA GLU A 355 -4.25 6.54 19.78
C GLU A 355 -5.09 6.15 21.01
N ALA A 356 -4.37 5.78 22.08
CA ALA A 356 -4.91 5.60 23.40
C ALA A 356 -3.84 5.86 24.48
N SER A 357 -4.28 6.32 25.64
CA SER A 357 -3.46 6.39 26.85
C SER A 357 -3.36 5.04 27.53
N MET A 358 -2.21 4.70 28.09
CA MET A 358 -2.05 3.53 28.97
C MET A 358 -2.83 3.65 30.30
N ALA A 359 -3.47 4.79 30.59
CA ALA A 359 -4.47 4.92 31.65
C ALA A 359 -5.84 4.32 31.27
N GLU A 360 -6.10 4.06 29.98
CA GLU A 360 -7.39 3.53 29.51
C GLU A 360 -7.43 2.00 29.53
N THR A 361 -8.50 1.43 30.09
CA THR A 361 -8.72 -0.03 30.13
C THR A 361 -8.67 -0.69 28.75
N ARG A 362 -9.15 -0.01 27.69
CA ARG A 362 -9.07 -0.54 26.31
C ARG A 362 -7.62 -0.74 25.85
N ALA A 363 -6.72 0.18 26.19
CA ALA A 363 -5.30 0.11 25.83
C ALA A 363 -4.59 -1.00 26.61
N GLN A 364 -4.87 -1.10 27.91
CA GLN A 364 -4.34 -2.16 28.78
C GLN A 364 -4.80 -3.55 28.30
N HIS A 365 -6.08 -3.71 27.95
CA HIS A 365 -6.62 -4.96 27.41
C HIS A 365 -6.12 -5.28 25.99
N ALA A 366 -5.75 -4.27 25.19
CA ALA A 366 -5.10 -4.48 23.89
C ALA A 366 -3.66 -4.99 24.06
N LEU A 367 -2.89 -4.37 24.97
CA LEU A 367 -1.52 -4.78 25.25
C LEU A 367 -1.41 -6.15 25.89
N GLY A 368 -2.27 -6.47 26.87
CA GLY A 368 -2.29 -7.78 27.51
C GLY A 368 -2.51 -8.91 26.49
N HIS A 369 -3.54 -8.74 25.65
CA HIS A 369 -3.83 -9.69 24.57
C HIS A 369 -2.71 -9.78 23.52
N LEU A 370 -2.02 -8.67 23.21
CA LEU A 370 -0.84 -8.71 22.33
C LEU A 370 0.35 -9.44 22.98
N GLN A 371 0.50 -9.35 24.29
CA GLN A 371 1.57 -9.99 25.05
C GLN A 371 1.41 -11.52 25.15
N GLU A 372 0.19 -12.05 24.97
CA GLU A 372 -0.09 -13.50 24.95
C GLU A 372 0.59 -14.25 23.79
N PHE A 373 0.86 -13.57 22.66
CA PHE A 373 1.41 -14.21 21.45
C PHE A 373 2.55 -13.41 20.77
N THR A 374 3.16 -12.44 21.45
CA THR A 374 4.39 -11.78 21.00
C THR A 374 5.62 -12.39 21.67
N SER A 375 6.66 -12.70 20.89
CA SER A 375 7.94 -13.22 21.41
C SER A 375 8.75 -12.15 22.15
N PHE A 376 8.41 -10.88 21.92
CA PHE A 376 8.93 -9.71 22.60
C PHE A 376 7.95 -8.54 22.45
N ILE A 377 7.76 -7.76 23.50
CA ILE A 377 7.07 -6.46 23.47
C ILE A 377 7.74 -5.48 24.45
N ARG A 378 7.88 -4.21 24.05
CA ARG A 378 8.33 -3.10 24.89
C ARG A 378 7.49 -1.85 24.60
N ILE A 379 7.01 -1.20 25.66
CA ILE A 379 6.45 0.16 25.58
C ILE A 379 7.63 1.13 25.47
N LEU A 380 7.62 1.97 24.44
CA LEU A 380 8.60 3.04 24.24
C LEU A 380 8.17 4.33 24.94
N GLY A 381 6.87 4.62 24.97
CA GLY A 381 6.31 5.72 25.76
C GLY A 381 4.79 5.86 25.59
N CYS A 382 4.18 6.64 26.46
CA CYS A 382 2.76 7.02 26.42
C CYS A 382 2.69 8.52 26.70
N TYR A 383 2.36 9.33 25.68
CA TYR A 383 2.61 10.77 25.68
C TYR A 383 1.51 11.56 24.96
N PRO A 384 1.35 12.88 25.24
CA PRO A 384 0.34 13.68 24.55
C PRO A 384 0.68 13.83 23.07
N MET A 385 -0.34 13.86 22.21
CA MET A 385 -0.16 14.15 20.79
C MET A 385 0.16 15.63 20.56
N ASP A 386 1.08 15.93 19.65
CA ASP A 386 1.29 17.29 19.16
C ASP A 386 0.17 17.63 18.17
N LEU A 387 -0.95 18.12 18.72
CA LEU A 387 -2.10 18.62 17.97
C LEU A 387 -1.72 19.91 17.23
N VAL A 388 -1.01 19.76 16.11
CA VAL A 388 -0.71 20.86 15.20
C VAL A 388 -2.01 21.55 14.79
N ASN A 389 -2.06 22.88 14.91
CA ASN A 389 -3.25 23.68 14.56
C ASN A 389 -3.58 23.58 13.06
N SER A 390 -4.40 22.60 12.69
CA SER A 390 -5.05 22.46 11.37
C SER A 390 -6.06 23.58 11.06
N SER A 391 -6.20 24.55 11.97
CA SER A 391 -7.04 25.76 11.85
C SER A 391 -6.65 26.68 10.68
N LEU A 392 -5.42 26.61 10.16
CA LEU A 392 -4.94 27.47 9.08
C LEU A 392 -5.25 26.97 7.65
N THR A 393 -5.77 25.75 7.49
CA THR A 393 -6.21 25.22 6.17
C THR A 393 -7.74 25.14 6.04
N ILE A 394 -8.48 25.25 7.15
CA ILE A 394 -9.94 25.11 7.18
C ILE A 394 -10.66 26.48 7.10
N LEU A 395 -9.99 27.58 7.48
CA LEU A 395 -10.53 28.95 7.47
C LEU A 395 -10.61 29.59 6.06
N SER A 396 -11.16 28.85 5.09
CA SER A 396 -11.62 29.39 3.80
C SER A 396 -12.96 28.81 3.32
N SER A 397 -13.45 27.69 3.88
CA SER A 397 -14.58 26.95 3.26
C SER A 397 -15.54 26.26 4.24
N SER A 398 -15.84 26.85 5.39
CA SER A 398 -17.01 26.46 6.21
C SER A 398 -17.43 27.48 7.27
N LYS A 399 -18.24 28.48 6.87
CA LYS A 399 -19.14 29.21 7.80
C LYS A 399 -20.59 28.90 7.46
N LEU A 400 -21.08 27.77 7.93
CA LEU A 400 -22.51 27.49 8.00
C LEU A 400 -22.85 26.84 9.35
N SER A 401 -22.85 27.66 10.41
CA SER A 401 -23.30 27.22 11.73
C SER A 401 -24.80 26.90 11.67
N PHE A 402 -25.19 25.70 12.07
CA PHE A 402 -26.57 25.41 12.45
C PHE A 402 -26.97 26.37 13.58
N LYS A 403 -27.86 27.33 13.28
CA LYS A 403 -28.47 28.19 14.29
C LYS A 403 -29.96 27.90 14.33
N LEU A 404 -30.40 27.33 15.45
CA LEU A 404 -31.77 26.94 15.71
C LEU A 404 -32.70 28.16 15.63
N PHE A 405 -33.61 28.18 14.66
CA PHE A 405 -34.63 29.22 14.56
C PHE A 405 -35.86 28.84 15.38
N ILE A 406 -35.85 29.22 16.65
CA ILE A 406 -37.09 29.65 17.31
C ILE A 406 -37.29 31.11 16.88
N GLY A 407 -38.47 31.43 16.35
CA GLY A 407 -38.73 32.77 15.80
C GLY A 407 -39.11 33.78 16.87
N GLU A 408 -38.92 35.06 16.55
CA GLU A 408 -39.90 36.10 16.89
C GLU A 408 -39.73 37.33 15.97
N THR A 409 -40.58 38.33 16.17
CA THR A 409 -40.91 39.40 15.19
C THR A 409 -40.06 40.68 15.35
N ASN A 410 -40.44 41.71 14.58
CA ASN A 410 -40.03 43.13 14.68
C ASN A 410 -38.64 43.45 14.10
N SER A 411 -38.49 44.16 12.97
CA SER A 411 -39.01 45.45 12.47
C SER A 411 -38.14 46.65 12.83
N SER A 412 -37.52 47.27 11.82
CA SER A 412 -37.59 48.73 11.59
C SER A 412 -36.86 49.19 10.32
N SER A 413 -37.62 49.79 9.41
CA SER A 413 -37.30 51.08 8.77
C SER A 413 -36.14 51.23 7.76
N ARG A 414 -36.55 51.59 6.53
CA ARG A 414 -35.98 52.65 5.64
C ARG A 414 -34.72 52.34 4.80
N GLU A 415 -34.56 52.92 3.59
CA GLU A 415 -35.49 53.41 2.54
C GLU A 415 -34.65 53.81 1.28
N VAL A 416 -35.31 54.31 0.22
CA VAL A 416 -34.73 54.83 -1.05
C VAL A 416 -34.32 53.74 -2.06
N VAL A 417 -35.22 53.12 -2.84
CA VAL A 417 -36.14 53.63 -3.91
C VAL A 417 -35.50 53.60 -5.31
N GLY A 418 -36.25 53.10 -6.31
CA GLY A 418 -35.84 52.93 -7.71
C GLY A 418 -36.35 51.62 -8.33
N GLN A 419 -37.57 51.19 -8.02
CA GLN A 419 -38.72 51.33 -8.94
C GLN A 419 -38.44 50.94 -10.41
N LEU A 420 -39.01 49.82 -10.83
CA LEU A 420 -40.20 49.89 -11.67
C LEU A 420 -41.08 48.66 -11.44
N GLU A 421 -42.39 48.86 -11.47
CA GLU A 421 -43.37 47.90 -10.99
C GLU A 421 -43.90 46.92 -12.05
N THR A 422 -44.43 45.84 -11.49
CA THR A 422 -45.37 44.84 -12.03
C THR A 422 -46.26 45.28 -13.19
N ASP A 423 -46.72 44.29 -13.97
CA ASP A 423 -48.17 44.07 -14.02
C ASP A 423 -48.55 42.59 -14.13
N CYS A 424 -49.79 42.26 -13.77
CA CYS A 424 -50.32 40.89 -13.71
C CYS A 424 -51.40 40.65 -14.77
N PHE A 425 -51.50 39.43 -15.33
CA PHE A 425 -52.67 38.52 -15.26
C PHE A 425 -52.50 37.27 -16.16
N SER A 426 -53.52 36.41 -16.21
CA SER A 426 -53.45 35.00 -16.62
C SER A 426 -54.17 34.63 -17.91
N SER A 427 -53.95 33.38 -18.33
CA SER A 427 -54.88 32.47 -19.03
C SER A 427 -55.35 32.77 -20.46
N ASP A 428 -55.17 31.75 -21.32
CA ASP A 428 -55.80 31.48 -22.63
C ASP A 428 -55.58 32.51 -23.77
N GLY A 429 -55.50 32.11 -25.05
CA GLY A 429 -55.44 30.77 -25.62
C GLY A 429 -55.44 30.77 -27.16
N ARG A 430 -55.06 29.62 -27.77
CA ARG A 430 -55.12 29.28 -29.22
C ARG A 430 -54.18 29.98 -30.23
N SER A 431 -53.18 29.19 -30.63
CA SER A 431 -52.89 28.79 -32.03
C SER A 431 -52.09 29.67 -33.02
N LYS A 432 -51.00 29.05 -33.48
CA LYS A 432 -50.41 29.03 -34.83
C LYS A 432 -49.59 30.23 -35.38
N SER A 433 -48.34 29.85 -35.67
CA SER A 433 -47.56 30.12 -36.90
C SER A 433 -46.57 31.28 -36.91
N SER A 434 -45.62 31.14 -37.86
CA SER A 434 -44.42 31.96 -38.15
C SER A 434 -43.47 32.22 -36.97
N GLY A 435 -42.19 32.34 -37.28
CA GLY A 435 -41.15 32.57 -36.28
C GLY A 435 -40.07 33.51 -36.79
N ILE A 436 -39.52 34.29 -35.88
CA ILE A 436 -38.19 34.89 -35.97
C ILE A 436 -37.51 34.57 -34.64
N CYS A 437 -36.38 33.85 -34.67
CA CYS A 437 -35.58 33.57 -33.48
C CYS A 437 -34.29 34.40 -33.53
N SER A 438 -34.02 35.18 -32.49
CA SER A 438 -32.90 36.14 -32.49
C SER A 438 -31.58 35.48 -32.05
N PRO A 439 -30.41 35.97 -32.51
CA PRO A 439 -29.13 35.27 -32.35
C PRO A 439 -28.53 35.31 -30.93
N ARG A 440 -29.26 35.75 -29.89
CA ARG A 440 -28.73 35.88 -28.51
C ARG A 440 -28.64 34.54 -27.75
N ALA A 441 -29.44 33.54 -28.10
CA ALA A 441 -29.49 32.26 -27.36
C ALA A 441 -28.31 31.32 -27.64
N SER A 442 -27.63 31.46 -28.79
CA SER A 442 -26.53 30.58 -29.19
C SER A 442 -25.20 30.90 -28.51
N SER A 443 -24.88 32.19 -28.32
CA SER A 443 -23.64 32.61 -27.65
C SER A 443 -23.57 32.20 -26.18
N LEU A 444 -24.70 32.28 -25.45
CA LEU A 444 -24.76 31.85 -24.05
C LEU A 444 -24.59 30.33 -23.88
N ARG A 445 -25.16 29.53 -24.80
CA ARG A 445 -24.89 28.08 -24.83
C ARG A 445 -23.42 27.79 -25.14
N LYS A 446 -22.84 28.44 -26.15
CA LYS A 446 -21.40 28.32 -26.45
C LYS A 446 -20.50 28.64 -25.25
N LEU A 447 -20.84 29.64 -24.44
CA LEU A 447 -20.06 29.98 -23.24
C LEU A 447 -20.19 28.90 -22.14
N ALA A 448 -21.39 28.36 -21.93
CA ALA A 448 -21.61 27.24 -20.98
C ALA A 448 -20.95 25.94 -21.45
N ASP A 449 -21.02 25.64 -22.76
CA ASP A 449 -20.34 24.50 -23.38
C ASP A 449 -18.81 24.65 -23.28
N VAL A 450 -18.26 25.86 -23.47
CA VAL A 450 -16.81 26.09 -23.32
C VAL A 450 -16.36 25.96 -21.86
N ALA A 451 -17.14 26.44 -20.89
CA ALA A 451 -16.83 26.27 -19.47
C ALA A 451 -16.82 24.78 -19.05
N SER A 452 -17.87 24.03 -19.39
CA SER A 452 -17.98 22.61 -19.05
C SER A 452 -16.96 21.72 -19.76
N ASN A 453 -16.60 22.02 -21.01
CA ASN A 453 -15.49 21.34 -21.69
C ASN A 453 -14.11 21.71 -21.09
N GLY A 454 -13.97 22.88 -20.47
CA GLY A 454 -12.74 23.28 -19.77
C GLY A 454 -12.43 22.37 -18.58
N GLU A 455 -13.35 22.27 -17.63
CA GLU A 455 -13.22 21.39 -16.45
C GLU A 455 -13.02 19.92 -16.85
N LEU A 456 -13.71 19.46 -17.90
CA LEU A 456 -13.57 18.10 -18.42
C LEU A 456 -12.19 17.86 -19.06
N LEU A 457 -11.60 18.83 -19.77
CA LEU A 457 -10.27 18.70 -20.38
C LEU A 457 -9.12 18.73 -19.35
N ASP A 458 -9.35 19.26 -18.15
CA ASP A 458 -8.39 19.20 -17.05
C ASP A 458 -8.50 17.90 -16.21
N TRP A 459 -9.57 17.11 -16.36
CA TRP A 459 -9.74 15.81 -15.67
C TRP A 459 -8.49 14.90 -15.72
N PRO A 460 -7.83 14.64 -16.87
CA PRO A 460 -6.73 13.69 -16.93
C PRO A 460 -5.50 14.06 -16.09
N LYS A 461 -5.35 15.33 -15.72
CA LYS A 461 -4.27 15.83 -14.85
C LYS A 461 -4.51 15.51 -13.37
N ASN A 462 -5.77 15.31 -12.99
CA ASN A 462 -6.25 15.08 -11.63
C ASN A 462 -6.68 13.62 -11.38
N ASP A 463 -6.51 12.75 -12.38
CA ASP A 463 -6.96 11.36 -12.44
C ASP A 463 -5.79 10.41 -12.13
N THR A 464 -6.00 9.36 -11.34
CA THR A 464 -4.91 8.46 -10.92
C THR A 464 -4.48 7.57 -12.08
N ARG A 465 -3.37 7.90 -12.74
CA ARG A 465 -2.91 7.21 -13.96
C ARG A 465 -1.57 6.50 -13.77
N ARG A 466 -1.52 5.22 -14.16
CA ARG A 466 -0.30 4.39 -14.22
C ARG A 466 -0.37 3.48 -15.44
N PHE A 467 0.76 3.19 -16.07
CA PHE A 467 0.86 2.14 -17.09
C PHE A 467 0.75 0.76 -16.42
N PHE A 468 -0.15 -0.09 -16.88
CA PHE A 468 -0.33 -1.45 -16.35
C PHE A 468 0.51 -2.46 -17.12
N HIS A 469 0.26 -2.60 -18.43
CA HIS A 469 1.01 -3.50 -19.29
C HIS A 469 0.98 -3.07 -20.75
N VAL A 470 1.99 -3.49 -21.51
CA VAL A 470 1.98 -3.43 -22.99
C VAL A 470 1.67 -4.80 -23.57
N VAL A 471 0.75 -4.84 -24.54
CA VAL A 471 0.22 -6.06 -25.15
C VAL A 471 0.76 -6.21 -26.57
N TYR A 472 1.34 -7.37 -26.87
CA TYR A 472 1.79 -7.72 -28.22
C TYR A 472 1.79 -9.23 -28.43
N ARG A 473 1.96 -9.64 -29.68
CA ARG A 473 1.66 -11.00 -30.13
C ARG A 473 2.91 -11.80 -30.45
N VAL A 474 2.98 -13.03 -29.97
CA VAL A 474 4.11 -13.95 -30.13
C VAL A 474 3.70 -15.21 -30.88
N GLY A 475 4.61 -15.81 -31.64
CA GLY A 475 4.38 -17.02 -32.43
C GLY A 475 4.50 -18.33 -31.64
N ASP A 476 5.09 -18.26 -30.43
CA ASP A 476 5.25 -19.38 -29.50
C ASP A 476 5.34 -18.80 -28.07
N LEU A 477 4.37 -19.12 -27.22
CA LEU A 477 4.26 -18.53 -25.90
C LEU A 477 5.33 -19.06 -24.93
N ASP A 478 5.53 -20.38 -24.90
CA ASP A 478 6.44 -21.04 -23.95
C ASP A 478 7.90 -20.72 -24.26
N ARG A 479 8.28 -20.72 -25.55
CA ARG A 479 9.61 -20.29 -26.01
C ARG A 479 9.93 -18.86 -25.54
N THR A 480 8.95 -17.96 -25.64
CA THR A 480 9.17 -16.54 -25.34
C THR A 480 9.08 -16.27 -23.83
N ILE A 481 8.20 -16.94 -23.07
CA ILE A 481 8.26 -16.96 -21.59
C ILE A 481 9.63 -17.44 -21.10
N LYS A 482 10.14 -18.54 -21.68
CA LYS A 482 11.43 -19.12 -21.30
C LYS A 482 12.57 -18.13 -21.56
N PHE A 483 12.59 -17.48 -22.72
CA PHE A 483 13.59 -16.45 -23.04
C PHE A 483 13.53 -15.27 -22.05
N TYR A 484 12.34 -14.79 -21.70
CA TYR A 484 12.19 -13.62 -20.82
C TYR A 484 12.59 -13.95 -19.38
N THR A 485 12.33 -15.18 -18.95
CA THR A 485 12.74 -15.69 -17.63
C THR A 485 14.25 -15.96 -17.56
N GLU A 486 14.83 -16.62 -18.56
CA GLU A 486 16.24 -17.05 -18.54
C GLU A 486 17.24 -15.96 -18.99
N CYS A 487 16.84 -15.02 -19.86
CA CYS A 487 17.73 -13.99 -20.40
C CYS A 487 17.56 -12.63 -19.70
N PHE A 488 16.32 -12.24 -19.36
CA PHE A 488 16.03 -10.95 -18.72
C PHE A 488 15.78 -11.05 -17.22
N GLY A 489 15.43 -12.23 -16.70
CA GLY A 489 15.08 -12.42 -15.28
C GLY A 489 13.65 -11.99 -14.92
N MET A 490 12.78 -11.80 -15.92
CA MET A 490 11.36 -11.54 -15.68
C MET A 490 10.67 -12.77 -15.07
N LYS A 491 9.59 -12.54 -14.35
CA LYS A 491 8.74 -13.59 -13.75
C LYS A 491 7.36 -13.56 -14.39
N VAL A 492 6.74 -14.73 -14.49
CA VAL A 492 5.33 -14.87 -14.86
C VAL A 492 4.47 -14.47 -13.66
N SER A 493 3.61 -13.46 -13.84
CA SER A 493 2.62 -12.99 -12.85
C SER A 493 1.39 -13.90 -12.83
N ARG A 494 0.88 -14.22 -14.04
CA ARG A 494 -0.29 -15.06 -14.29
C ARG A 494 -0.30 -15.51 -15.75
N GLN A 495 -0.98 -16.60 -16.03
CA GLN A 495 -1.31 -17.04 -17.39
C GLN A 495 -2.81 -17.30 -17.50
N ARG A 496 -3.35 -17.17 -18.70
CA ARG A 496 -4.75 -17.46 -19.02
C ARG A 496 -4.82 -18.13 -20.38
N ASP A 497 -5.41 -19.31 -20.44
CA ASP A 497 -5.69 -19.98 -21.71
C ASP A 497 -7.18 -19.85 -22.07
N VAL A 498 -7.51 -19.58 -23.34
CA VAL A 498 -8.88 -19.38 -23.81
C VAL A 498 -9.16 -20.21 -25.08
N PRO A 499 -9.27 -21.55 -24.98
CA PRO A 499 -9.45 -22.44 -26.14
C PRO A 499 -10.64 -22.13 -27.04
N LYS A 500 -11.71 -21.55 -26.48
CA LYS A 500 -12.91 -21.13 -27.24
C LYS A 500 -12.62 -20.00 -28.22
N GLU A 501 -11.76 -19.06 -27.83
CA GLU A 501 -11.40 -17.87 -28.60
C GLU A 501 -10.04 -18.03 -29.32
N LYS A 502 -9.38 -19.18 -29.11
CA LYS A 502 -8.14 -19.63 -29.75
C LYS A 502 -6.94 -18.72 -29.46
N TYR A 503 -6.78 -18.32 -28.21
CA TYR A 503 -5.56 -17.66 -27.75
C TYR A 503 -5.20 -18.03 -26.31
N SER A 504 -3.95 -17.77 -25.94
CA SER A 504 -3.44 -17.80 -24.57
C SER A 504 -2.71 -16.49 -24.28
N ASN A 505 -2.72 -16.04 -23.02
CA ASN A 505 -2.02 -14.85 -22.55
C ASN A 505 -1.06 -15.20 -21.41
N ALA A 506 0.12 -14.60 -21.38
CA ALA A 506 1.03 -14.63 -20.24
C ALA A 506 1.42 -13.20 -19.84
N PHE A 507 1.21 -12.87 -18.57
CA PHE A 507 1.60 -11.59 -17.99
C PHE A 507 2.95 -11.75 -17.29
N MET A 508 3.91 -10.90 -17.62
CA MET A 508 5.31 -11.02 -17.16
C MET A 508 5.91 -9.67 -16.78
N GLY A 509 6.80 -9.65 -15.79
CA GLY A 509 7.51 -8.43 -15.39
C GLY A 509 8.56 -8.69 -14.31
N PHE A 510 9.14 -7.62 -13.76
CA PHE A 510 10.14 -7.71 -12.70
C PHE A 510 9.54 -7.71 -11.28
N GLY A 511 8.28 -7.30 -11.14
CA GLY A 511 7.53 -7.30 -9.90
C GLY A 511 6.02 -7.48 -10.14
N SER A 512 5.21 -7.21 -9.10
CA SER A 512 3.76 -7.40 -9.17
C SER A 512 3.06 -6.37 -10.07
N GLU A 513 2.13 -6.83 -10.93
CA GLU A 513 1.25 -6.00 -11.76
C GLU A 513 0.48 -4.92 -10.97
N LYS A 514 0.35 -5.06 -9.64
CA LYS A 514 -0.28 -4.05 -8.76
C LYS A 514 0.49 -2.72 -8.72
N SER A 515 1.81 -2.74 -8.88
CA SER A 515 2.67 -1.55 -8.82
C SER A 515 3.66 -1.40 -9.98
N HIS A 516 4.08 -2.49 -10.60
CA HIS A 516 5.06 -2.50 -11.69
C HIS A 516 4.38 -2.49 -13.07
N PHE A 517 5.09 -2.01 -14.08
CA PHE A 517 4.74 -2.12 -15.48
C PHE A 517 5.13 -3.50 -16.02
N ALA A 518 4.21 -4.11 -16.78
CA ALA A 518 4.35 -5.49 -17.25
C ALA A 518 4.24 -5.63 -18.78
N VAL A 519 4.56 -6.82 -19.25
CA VAL A 519 4.28 -7.32 -20.60
C VAL A 519 3.08 -8.25 -20.53
N GLU A 520 2.15 -8.10 -21.47
CA GLU A 520 1.17 -9.14 -21.81
C GLU A 520 1.55 -9.75 -23.17
N LEU A 521 2.03 -10.99 -23.15
CA LEU A 521 2.26 -11.80 -24.34
C LEU A 521 0.93 -12.45 -24.75
N THR A 522 0.46 -12.26 -25.98
CA THR A 522 -0.69 -13.01 -26.55
C THR A 522 -0.22 -13.96 -27.64
N TYR A 523 -0.53 -15.25 -27.51
CA TYR A 523 -0.36 -16.25 -28.57
C TYR A 523 -1.72 -16.62 -29.14
N ASN A 524 -1.93 -16.42 -30.45
CA ASN A 524 -3.12 -16.93 -31.15
C ASN A 524 -2.82 -18.32 -31.73
N TYR A 525 -3.70 -19.30 -31.50
CA TYR A 525 -3.44 -20.70 -31.86
C TYR A 525 -3.16 -20.87 -33.36
N GLY A 526 -2.00 -21.42 -33.69
CA GLY A 526 -1.59 -21.69 -35.07
C GLY A 526 -1.07 -20.48 -35.84
N VAL A 527 -0.89 -19.32 -35.19
CA VAL A 527 -0.18 -18.17 -35.76
C VAL A 527 1.24 -18.17 -35.23
N SER A 528 2.21 -18.50 -36.08
CA SER A 528 3.62 -18.72 -35.69
C SER A 528 4.55 -17.52 -35.90
N SER A 529 4.03 -16.40 -36.43
CA SER A 529 4.80 -15.16 -36.67
C SER A 529 3.88 -13.97 -36.88
N TYR A 530 4.36 -12.76 -36.55
CA TYR A 530 3.65 -11.51 -36.78
C TYR A 530 4.55 -10.47 -37.48
N ASP A 531 3.92 -9.53 -38.17
CA ASP A 531 4.57 -8.40 -38.82
C ASP A 531 4.74 -7.28 -37.79
N ILE A 532 5.98 -7.00 -37.37
CA ILE A 532 6.29 -5.93 -36.40
C ILE A 532 6.17 -4.54 -37.06
N GLY A 533 6.26 -4.47 -38.39
CA GLY A 533 6.31 -3.23 -39.14
C GLY A 533 7.56 -2.38 -38.85
N ASP A 534 7.51 -1.12 -39.25
CA ASP A 534 8.53 -0.09 -39.02
C ASP A 534 8.07 1.03 -38.08
N GLY A 535 6.81 1.00 -37.61
CA GLY A 535 6.31 1.92 -36.58
C GLY A 535 6.82 1.60 -35.18
N PHE A 536 6.97 0.32 -34.83
CA PHE A 536 7.43 -0.07 -33.50
C PHE A 536 8.94 0.17 -33.34
N GLY A 537 9.32 0.80 -32.24
CA GLY A 537 10.69 1.18 -31.91
C GLY A 537 11.50 0.05 -31.32
N HIS A 538 11.29 -0.14 -30.02
CA HIS A 538 11.88 -1.15 -29.14
C HIS A 538 11.13 -1.13 -27.80
N PHE A 539 11.36 -2.14 -26.95
CA PHE A 539 11.16 -2.04 -25.51
C PHE A 539 12.49 -1.71 -24.81
N THR A 540 12.48 -1.16 -23.60
CA THR A 540 13.71 -0.89 -22.84
C THR A 540 13.73 -1.59 -21.49
N ILE A 541 14.83 -2.28 -21.20
CA ILE A 541 15.14 -2.86 -19.89
C ILE A 541 16.38 -2.16 -19.32
N SER A 542 16.23 -1.60 -18.12
CA SER A 542 17.31 -1.05 -17.32
C SER A 542 18.00 -2.14 -16.51
N THR A 543 19.33 -2.24 -16.60
CA THR A 543 20.15 -3.19 -15.84
C THR A 543 21.36 -2.48 -15.21
N GLN A 544 21.91 -3.05 -14.13
CA GLN A 544 23.15 -2.56 -13.50
C GLN A 544 24.40 -2.91 -14.33
N ASP A 545 24.30 -3.96 -15.14
CA ASP A 545 25.37 -4.48 -15.99
C ASP A 545 24.75 -4.96 -17.31
N VAL A 546 25.03 -4.24 -18.41
CA VAL A 546 24.55 -4.60 -19.74
C VAL A 546 25.42 -5.69 -20.35
N TYR A 547 26.74 -5.68 -20.09
CA TYR A 547 27.68 -6.65 -20.65
C TYR A 547 27.30 -8.07 -20.22
N LYS A 548 27.12 -8.28 -18.91
CA LYS A 548 26.71 -9.57 -18.34
C LYS A 548 25.31 -10.02 -18.78
N MET A 549 24.37 -9.09 -18.97
CA MET A 549 23.05 -9.42 -19.50
C MET A 549 23.13 -9.84 -20.98
N VAL A 550 23.94 -9.15 -21.80
CA VAL A 550 24.20 -9.55 -23.19
C VAL A 550 24.93 -10.89 -23.28
N GLU A 551 25.91 -11.16 -22.41
CA GLU A 551 26.56 -12.48 -22.31
C GLU A 551 25.56 -13.58 -21.95
N THR A 552 24.63 -13.31 -21.03
CA THR A 552 23.55 -14.24 -20.67
C THR A 552 22.63 -14.51 -21.86
N VAL A 553 22.17 -13.46 -22.56
CA VAL A 553 21.38 -13.56 -23.80
C VAL A 553 22.12 -14.39 -24.85
N ARG A 554 23.41 -14.12 -25.09
CA ARG A 554 24.26 -14.82 -26.06
C ARG A 554 24.44 -16.30 -25.70
N ALA A 555 24.70 -16.61 -24.43
CA ALA A 555 24.83 -17.99 -23.93
C ALA A 555 23.52 -18.79 -24.04
N LYS A 556 22.38 -18.11 -24.11
CA LYS A 556 21.04 -18.69 -24.34
C LYS A 556 20.62 -18.70 -25.82
N GLY A 557 21.52 -18.32 -26.74
CA GLY A 557 21.26 -18.29 -28.19
C GLY A 557 20.43 -17.09 -28.67
N GLY A 558 20.28 -16.05 -27.84
CA GLY A 558 19.58 -14.82 -28.22
C GLY A 558 20.37 -13.95 -29.19
N ASN A 559 19.64 -13.18 -30.01
CA ASN A 559 20.20 -12.40 -31.10
C ASN A 559 20.65 -11.01 -30.60
N VAL A 560 21.95 -10.73 -30.62
CA VAL A 560 22.51 -9.41 -30.27
C VAL A 560 22.68 -8.59 -31.54
N THR A 561 21.87 -7.55 -31.70
CA THR A 561 21.88 -6.67 -32.90
C THR A 561 22.68 -5.39 -32.74
N ARG A 562 22.95 -4.97 -31.50
CA ARG A 562 23.96 -3.97 -31.14
C ARG A 562 24.65 -4.44 -29.86
N GLU A 563 25.96 -4.59 -29.94
CA GLU A 563 26.83 -4.95 -28.80
C GLU A 563 26.83 -3.86 -27.71
N PRO A 564 27.22 -4.21 -26.46
CA PRO A 564 27.21 -3.29 -25.33
C PRO A 564 28.32 -2.25 -25.46
N GLY A 565 27.94 -0.98 -25.36
CA GLY A 565 28.88 0.14 -25.46
C GLY A 565 28.17 1.50 -25.44
N PRO A 566 28.92 2.60 -25.25
CA PRO A 566 28.36 3.95 -25.14
C PRO A 566 27.57 4.35 -26.40
N VAL A 567 26.57 5.21 -26.23
CA VAL A 567 25.85 5.87 -27.33
C VAL A 567 26.73 6.96 -27.96
N GLU A 568 26.67 7.14 -29.28
CA GLU A 568 27.40 8.21 -29.95
C GLU A 568 26.97 9.61 -29.43
N GLY A 569 27.95 10.35 -28.91
CA GLY A 569 27.70 11.63 -28.24
C GLY A 569 26.98 11.50 -26.89
N GLY A 570 27.27 10.44 -26.11
CA GLY A 570 26.79 10.28 -24.73
C GLY A 570 27.60 9.26 -23.93
N SER A 571 27.45 9.26 -22.60
CA SER A 571 28.10 8.32 -21.68
C SER A 571 27.25 7.07 -21.37
N SER A 572 25.96 7.08 -21.71
CA SER A 572 25.05 5.95 -21.50
C SER A 572 25.51 4.70 -22.26
N ILE A 573 25.75 3.60 -21.56
CA ILE A 573 26.03 2.30 -22.15
C ILE A 573 24.70 1.62 -22.48
N ILE A 574 24.53 1.21 -23.74
CA ILE A 574 23.38 0.42 -24.19
C ILE A 574 23.83 -0.82 -24.98
N ALA A 575 22.93 -1.78 -25.14
CA ALA A 575 22.96 -2.83 -26.16
C ALA A 575 21.54 -2.96 -26.77
N ILE A 576 21.41 -3.61 -27.93
CA ILE A 576 20.10 -3.94 -28.50
C ILE A 576 20.07 -5.42 -28.85
N VAL A 577 19.21 -6.16 -28.16
CA VAL A 577 18.97 -7.59 -28.41
C VAL A 577 17.61 -7.78 -29.06
N LYS A 578 17.40 -8.92 -29.74
CA LYS A 578 16.10 -9.34 -30.23
C LYS A 578 15.64 -10.59 -29.49
N ASP A 579 14.34 -10.62 -29.22
CA ASP A 579 13.66 -11.78 -28.67
C ASP A 579 13.40 -12.87 -29.74
N PRO A 580 12.83 -14.04 -29.38
CA PRO A 580 12.60 -15.14 -30.31
C PRO A 580 11.62 -14.85 -31.46
N ASP A 581 10.80 -13.80 -31.33
CA ASP A 581 9.84 -13.35 -32.35
C ASP A 581 10.37 -12.16 -33.16
N GLY A 582 11.53 -11.62 -32.79
CA GLY A 582 12.27 -10.57 -33.49
C GLY A 582 12.06 -9.15 -32.93
N TYR A 583 11.34 -9.00 -31.82
CA TYR A 583 11.14 -7.71 -31.15
C TYR A 583 12.45 -7.17 -30.58
N PRO A 584 12.86 -5.93 -30.91
CA PRO A 584 14.04 -5.32 -30.33
C PRO A 584 13.80 -4.86 -28.88
N PHE A 585 14.75 -5.19 -28.01
CA PHE A 585 14.90 -4.71 -26.64
C PHE A 585 16.21 -3.93 -26.52
N GLU A 586 16.12 -2.64 -26.19
CA GLU A 586 17.28 -1.88 -25.71
C GLU A 586 17.57 -2.26 -24.25
N LEU A 587 18.81 -2.65 -23.97
CA LEU A 587 19.31 -2.92 -22.64
C LEU A 587 20.19 -1.74 -22.23
N ILE A 588 19.78 -0.95 -21.24
CA ILE A 588 20.48 0.29 -20.82
C ILE A 588 21.09 0.16 -19.44
N GLN A 589 22.33 0.63 -19.28
CA GLN A 589 23.01 0.58 -17.99
C GLN A 589 22.60 1.76 -17.11
N ARG A 590 22.03 1.48 -15.94
CA ARG A 590 21.65 2.47 -14.91
C ARG A 590 21.91 1.88 -13.51
N GLY A 591 21.77 2.70 -12.47
CA GLY A 591 21.78 2.21 -11.09
C GLY A 591 20.60 1.26 -10.78
N PRO A 592 20.57 0.67 -9.57
CA PRO A 592 19.42 -0.12 -9.12
C PRO A 592 18.11 0.68 -9.24
N THR A 593 17.12 0.12 -9.92
CA THR A 593 15.77 0.70 -10.10
C THR A 593 14.72 -0.29 -9.59
N PRO A 594 13.64 0.17 -8.93
CA PRO A 594 12.49 -0.68 -8.62
C PRO A 594 11.71 -1.10 -9.88
N GLU A 595 11.83 -0.33 -10.96
CA GLU A 595 11.19 -0.61 -12.25
C GLU A 595 12.25 -0.81 -13.35
N PRO A 596 12.70 -2.06 -13.61
CA PRO A 596 13.65 -2.35 -14.68
C PRO A 596 13.02 -2.33 -16.07
N PHE A 597 11.75 -2.72 -16.24
CA PHE A 597 11.07 -2.67 -17.54
C PHE A 597 10.47 -1.27 -17.75
N CYS A 598 11.27 -0.37 -18.32
CA CYS A 598 11.05 1.06 -18.14
C CYS A 598 10.48 1.81 -19.34
N GLN A 599 10.60 1.35 -20.59
CA GLN A 599 10.11 2.15 -21.75
C GLN A 599 9.56 1.31 -22.91
N VAL A 600 8.61 1.91 -23.64
CA VAL A 600 8.09 1.48 -24.94
C VAL A 600 8.34 2.60 -25.95
N MET A 601 9.07 2.32 -27.03
CA MET A 601 9.36 3.30 -28.08
C MET A 601 8.43 3.12 -29.29
N LEU A 602 7.71 4.19 -29.65
CA LEU A 602 6.80 4.26 -30.79
C LEU A 602 7.24 5.38 -31.74
N ARG A 603 7.18 5.12 -33.05
CA ARG A 603 7.45 6.15 -34.06
C ARG A 603 6.17 6.91 -34.41
N VAL A 604 6.32 8.22 -34.60
CA VAL A 604 5.23 9.17 -34.92
C VAL A 604 5.65 10.06 -36.09
N GLY A 605 4.68 10.47 -36.90
CA GLY A 605 4.86 11.33 -38.06
C GLY A 605 4.82 12.83 -37.76
N ASP A 606 4.27 13.22 -36.61
CA ASP A 606 4.30 14.58 -36.06
C ASP A 606 4.48 14.49 -34.54
N LEU A 607 5.66 14.86 -34.04
CA LEU A 607 5.99 14.77 -32.63
C LEU A 607 5.22 15.76 -31.76
N ASP A 608 4.95 16.97 -32.27
CA ASP A 608 4.30 18.02 -31.48
C ASP A 608 2.79 17.79 -31.40
N ARG A 609 2.16 17.30 -32.47
CA ARG A 609 0.79 16.78 -32.44
C ARG A 609 0.68 15.58 -31.50
N ALA A 610 1.62 14.64 -31.56
CA ALA A 610 1.60 13.45 -30.70
C ALA A 610 1.75 13.84 -29.22
N ILE A 611 2.78 14.62 -28.85
CA ILE A 611 2.98 15.11 -27.47
C ILE A 611 1.71 15.80 -26.95
N LYS A 612 1.18 16.77 -27.70
CA LYS A 612 -0.04 17.51 -27.33
C LYS A 612 -1.26 16.59 -27.18
N PHE A 613 -1.34 15.51 -27.94
CA PHE A 613 -2.38 14.49 -27.78
C PHE A 613 -2.20 13.68 -26.48
N TYR A 614 -0.99 13.19 -26.18
CA TYR A 614 -0.72 12.45 -24.94
C TYR A 614 -0.87 13.34 -23.68
N GLU A 615 -0.56 14.63 -23.78
CA GLU A 615 -0.84 15.63 -22.74
C GLU A 615 -2.34 15.83 -22.52
N LYS A 616 -3.11 16.14 -23.58
CA LYS A 616 -4.55 16.45 -23.46
C LYS A 616 -5.45 15.23 -23.22
N ALA A 617 -5.22 14.12 -23.92
CA ALA A 617 -6.08 12.95 -23.83
C ALA A 617 -5.80 12.09 -22.59
N LEU A 618 -4.55 12.13 -22.09
CA LEU A 618 -4.06 11.20 -21.09
C LEU A 618 -3.41 11.85 -19.87
N GLY A 619 -3.19 13.17 -19.83
CA GLY A 619 -2.60 13.86 -18.67
C GLY A 619 -1.09 13.61 -18.49
N MET A 620 -0.42 13.03 -19.49
CA MET A 620 1.02 12.81 -19.44
C MET A 620 1.79 14.13 -19.46
N ARG A 621 3.01 14.14 -18.92
CA ARG A 621 3.96 15.25 -19.06
C ARG A 621 5.07 14.88 -20.04
N LEU A 622 5.52 15.85 -20.83
CA LEU A 622 6.79 15.77 -21.56
C LEU A 622 7.93 15.93 -20.55
N LEU A 623 8.59 14.82 -20.21
CA LEU A 623 9.66 14.77 -19.21
C LEU A 623 11.04 15.09 -19.79
N ARG A 624 11.27 14.77 -21.08
CA ARG A 624 12.50 15.14 -21.79
C ARG A 624 12.27 15.23 -23.30
N ARG A 625 12.86 16.22 -23.98
CA ARG A 625 12.93 16.29 -25.45
C ARG A 625 14.38 16.31 -25.90
N ILE A 626 14.75 15.43 -26.82
CA ILE A 626 16.12 15.29 -27.34
C ILE A 626 16.10 15.54 -28.85
N LYS A 627 16.70 16.63 -29.31
CA LYS A 627 16.90 16.91 -30.75
C LYS A 627 18.25 16.38 -31.19
N LYS A 628 18.30 15.55 -32.24
CA LYS A 628 19.53 15.00 -32.85
C LYS A 628 19.51 15.30 -34.36
N PRO A 629 19.75 16.55 -34.77
CA PRO A 629 19.59 16.98 -36.17
C PRO A 629 20.56 16.30 -37.12
N GLU A 630 21.80 16.02 -36.68
CA GLU A 630 22.82 15.24 -37.41
C GLU A 630 22.28 13.87 -37.86
N TYR A 631 21.59 13.18 -36.96
CA TYR A 631 20.98 11.87 -37.18
C TYR A 631 19.53 11.95 -37.69
N LYS A 632 19.05 13.16 -38.00
CA LYS A 632 17.70 13.45 -38.54
C LYS A 632 16.55 12.89 -37.70
N TYR A 633 16.62 12.98 -36.37
CA TYR A 633 15.50 12.64 -35.50
C TYR A 633 15.33 13.59 -34.29
N THR A 634 14.14 13.56 -33.68
CA THR A 634 13.88 14.11 -32.36
C THR A 634 13.04 13.12 -31.54
N ILE A 635 13.36 13.01 -30.26
CA ILE A 635 12.69 12.14 -29.29
C ILE A 635 11.93 13.01 -28.27
N GLY A 636 10.69 12.64 -27.96
CA GLY A 636 9.93 13.12 -26.81
C GLY A 636 9.66 11.97 -25.83
N MET A 637 10.04 12.13 -24.57
CA MET A 637 9.83 11.15 -23.50
C MET A 637 8.65 11.57 -22.65
N MET A 638 7.57 10.79 -22.69
CA MET A 638 6.30 11.03 -22.01
C MET A 638 6.14 10.09 -20.81
N GLY A 639 5.49 10.58 -19.76
CA GLY A 639 5.23 9.79 -18.55
C GLY A 639 4.29 10.43 -17.55
N PHE A 640 4.11 9.73 -16.44
CA PHE A 640 3.39 10.19 -15.24
C PHE A 640 4.37 10.27 -14.09
N ASN A 641 4.29 11.31 -13.25
CA ASN A 641 5.06 11.45 -12.00
C ASN A 641 6.53 11.01 -12.15
N GLU A 642 7.24 11.67 -13.06
CA GLU A 642 8.65 11.45 -13.44
C GLU A 642 9.00 10.08 -14.05
N SER A 643 8.09 9.11 -13.99
CA SER A 643 8.22 7.79 -14.60
C SER A 643 7.98 7.88 -16.11
N VAL A 644 9.06 8.08 -16.87
CA VAL A 644 9.08 7.91 -18.33
C VAL A 644 8.72 6.46 -18.65
N VAL A 645 7.68 6.25 -19.46
CA VAL A 645 7.31 4.92 -19.99
C VAL A 645 7.10 4.93 -21.50
N LEU A 646 6.77 6.07 -22.10
CA LEU A 646 6.49 6.17 -23.54
C LEU A 646 7.54 7.07 -24.22
N GLU A 647 8.27 6.51 -25.17
CA GLU A 647 9.22 7.24 -26.00
C GLU A 647 8.63 7.45 -27.40
N LEU A 648 8.39 8.71 -27.76
CA LEU A 648 7.88 9.12 -29.07
C LEU A 648 9.04 9.59 -29.95
N THR A 649 9.33 8.87 -31.04
CA THR A 649 10.42 9.24 -31.96
C THR A 649 9.88 9.70 -33.32
N TYR A 650 10.25 10.91 -33.71
CA TYR A 650 10.02 11.45 -35.05
C TYR A 650 11.33 11.48 -35.85
N LYS A 651 11.34 10.84 -37.03
CA LYS A 651 12.41 10.97 -38.02
C LYS A 651 12.05 12.06 -39.02
N TYR A 652 12.97 12.97 -39.30
CA TYR A 652 12.69 14.17 -40.08
C TYR A 652 12.25 13.82 -41.51
N GLY A 653 11.06 14.30 -41.90
CA GLY A 653 10.45 14.02 -43.20
C GLY A 653 9.74 12.67 -43.32
N VAL A 654 9.65 11.86 -42.26
CA VAL A 654 8.91 10.58 -42.27
C VAL A 654 7.60 10.75 -41.50
N THR A 655 6.50 10.90 -42.24
CA THR A 655 5.16 11.23 -41.70
C THR A 655 4.25 10.02 -41.49
N GLU A 656 4.59 8.86 -42.03
CA GLU A 656 3.80 7.63 -41.93
C GLU A 656 4.70 6.42 -41.64
N TYR A 657 4.14 5.41 -40.95
CA TYR A 657 4.81 4.17 -40.60
C TYR A 657 3.88 2.97 -40.73
N LYS A 658 4.41 1.87 -41.25
CA LYS A 658 3.75 0.56 -41.27
C LYS A 658 3.76 -0.01 -39.85
N LYS A 659 2.59 -0.15 -39.20
CA LYS A 659 2.51 -0.74 -37.84
C LYS A 659 2.55 -2.26 -37.79
N GLY A 660 2.36 -2.91 -38.94
CA GLY A 660 2.17 -4.35 -39.02
C GLY A 660 0.97 -4.84 -38.19
N ASN A 661 1.09 -6.02 -37.58
CA ASN A 661 0.07 -6.64 -36.74
C ASN A 661 0.61 -7.27 -35.43
N ALA A 662 1.89 -7.09 -35.10
CA ALA A 662 2.51 -7.70 -33.93
C ALA A 662 2.20 -6.94 -32.62
N TYR A 663 2.40 -5.62 -32.60
CA TYR A 663 1.96 -4.76 -31.49
C TYR A 663 0.43 -4.74 -31.41
N ALA A 664 -0.15 -4.85 -30.19
CA ALA A 664 -1.59 -4.88 -30.01
C ALA A 664 -2.15 -3.60 -29.38
N GLN A 665 -1.66 -3.21 -28.20
CA GLN A 665 -2.12 -2.04 -27.44
C GLN A 665 -1.24 -1.77 -26.20
N ILE A 666 -1.37 -0.60 -25.58
CA ILE A 666 -0.90 -0.34 -24.20
C ILE A 666 -2.09 -0.09 -23.27
N ALA A 667 -2.04 -0.62 -22.05
CA ALA A 667 -3.08 -0.46 -21.03
C ALA A 667 -2.63 0.51 -19.93
N ILE A 668 -3.48 1.48 -19.63
CA ILE A 668 -3.24 2.55 -18.65
C ILE A 668 -4.45 2.67 -17.72
N GLY A 669 -4.20 2.85 -16.42
CA GLY A 669 -5.24 3.05 -15.40
C GLY A 669 -5.94 4.40 -15.48
N THR A 670 -7.20 4.45 -15.01
CA THR A 670 -8.00 5.67 -14.77
C THR A 670 -9.05 5.39 -13.69
N ASP A 671 -9.41 6.40 -12.91
CA ASP A 671 -10.50 6.32 -11.93
C ASP A 671 -11.89 6.52 -12.55
N ASP A 672 -11.98 7.05 -13.78
CA ASP A 672 -13.23 7.22 -14.53
C ASP A 672 -13.04 7.01 -16.03
N VAL A 673 -13.40 5.80 -16.48
CA VAL A 673 -13.39 5.37 -17.88
C VAL A 673 -14.38 6.14 -18.76
N TYR A 674 -15.49 6.64 -18.20
CA TYR A 674 -16.51 7.36 -18.96
C TYR A 674 -16.08 8.80 -19.23
N LYS A 675 -15.63 9.54 -18.19
CA LYS A 675 -15.03 10.88 -18.37
C LYS A 675 -13.83 10.82 -19.30
N SER A 676 -12.94 9.87 -19.09
CA SER A 676 -11.80 9.64 -19.97
C SER A 676 -12.21 9.40 -21.42
N GLY A 677 -13.30 8.66 -21.66
CA GLY A 677 -13.85 8.45 -23.00
C GLY A 677 -14.33 9.74 -23.66
N GLU A 678 -15.04 10.60 -22.92
CA GLU A 678 -15.50 11.89 -23.45
C GLU A 678 -14.34 12.87 -23.69
N VAL A 679 -13.34 12.92 -22.80
CA VAL A 679 -12.09 13.67 -23.04
C VAL A 679 -11.42 13.21 -24.33
N VAL A 680 -11.22 11.90 -24.49
CA VAL A 680 -10.62 11.34 -25.70
C VAL A 680 -11.48 11.66 -26.94
N LYS A 681 -12.81 11.68 -26.85
CA LYS A 681 -13.70 12.12 -27.96
C LYS A 681 -13.55 13.61 -28.29
N ILE A 682 -13.25 14.47 -27.32
CA ILE A 682 -12.97 15.90 -27.56
C ILE A 682 -11.60 16.05 -28.22
N VAL A 683 -10.56 15.42 -27.66
CA VAL A 683 -9.18 15.53 -28.17
C VAL A 683 -9.03 14.90 -29.55
N ASN A 684 -9.71 13.79 -29.84
CA ASN A 684 -9.76 13.19 -31.18
C ASN A 684 -10.32 14.16 -32.25
N LYS A 685 -11.25 15.05 -31.89
CA LYS A 685 -11.79 16.07 -32.81
C LYS A 685 -10.82 17.22 -33.06
N GLU A 686 -9.91 17.50 -32.13
CA GLU A 686 -8.91 18.58 -32.26
C GLU A 686 -7.64 18.11 -32.99
N LEU A 687 -7.15 16.91 -32.67
CA LEU A 687 -5.80 16.45 -33.05
C LEU A 687 -5.80 15.21 -33.96
N GLY A 688 -6.95 14.59 -34.21
CA GLY A 688 -7.07 13.28 -34.85
C GLY A 688 -7.00 12.12 -33.85
N GLY A 689 -7.23 10.91 -34.35
CA GLY A 689 -7.44 9.70 -33.54
C GLY A 689 -8.89 9.19 -33.62
N LYS A 690 -9.18 8.06 -32.98
CA LYS A 690 -10.49 7.38 -33.10
C LYS A 690 -10.80 6.45 -31.93
N ILE A 691 -11.99 6.56 -31.33
CA ILE A 691 -12.53 5.53 -30.43
C ILE A 691 -12.73 4.21 -31.21
N THR A 692 -12.17 3.12 -30.68
CA THR A 692 -12.31 1.74 -31.20
C THR A 692 -13.22 0.88 -30.35
N ARG A 693 -13.42 1.23 -29.08
CA ARG A 693 -14.44 0.69 -28.19
C ARG A 693 -14.94 1.80 -27.28
N GLU A 694 -16.24 2.05 -27.30
CA GLU A 694 -16.91 2.99 -26.39
C GLU A 694 -16.75 2.59 -24.91
N PRO A 695 -16.77 3.55 -23.97
CA PRO A 695 -16.67 3.28 -22.53
C PRO A 695 -17.67 2.23 -22.03
N GLY A 696 -17.17 1.15 -21.43
CA GLY A 696 -18.03 0.14 -20.79
C GLY A 696 -17.32 -1.14 -20.37
N PRO A 697 -18.02 -2.03 -19.64
CA PRO A 697 -17.49 -3.31 -19.16
C PRO A 697 -17.06 -4.23 -20.30
N LEU A 698 -16.00 -5.00 -20.09
CA LEU A 698 -15.64 -6.15 -20.93
C LEU A 698 -16.60 -7.32 -20.68
N PRO A 699 -17.12 -7.99 -21.73
CA PRO A 699 -17.88 -9.23 -21.56
C PRO A 699 -17.08 -10.29 -20.79
N GLY A 700 -17.72 -11.00 -19.87
CA GLY A 700 -17.12 -12.08 -19.08
C GLY A 700 -16.11 -11.67 -17.99
N ILE A 701 -15.50 -10.49 -18.08
CA ILE A 701 -14.54 -9.98 -17.06
C ILE A 701 -15.18 -8.86 -16.21
N GLY A 702 -16.11 -8.08 -16.77
CA GLY A 702 -16.75 -6.95 -16.09
C GLY A 702 -15.90 -5.67 -16.04
N THR A 703 -14.57 -5.79 -16.11
CA THR A 703 -13.61 -4.68 -16.12
C THR A 703 -14.02 -3.59 -17.13
N LYS A 704 -14.31 -2.38 -16.64
CA LYS A 704 -14.66 -1.24 -17.49
C LYS A 704 -13.44 -0.73 -18.25
N ILE A 705 -13.58 -0.57 -19.56
CA ILE A 705 -12.53 -0.01 -20.42
C ILE A 705 -13.11 0.97 -21.47
N VAL A 706 -12.23 1.82 -22.00
CA VAL A 706 -12.42 2.51 -23.29
C VAL A 706 -11.15 2.29 -24.11
N SER A 707 -11.27 2.03 -25.42
CA SER A 707 -10.09 1.88 -26.28
C SER A 707 -10.15 2.80 -27.49
N PHE A 708 -8.99 3.30 -27.90
CA PHE A 708 -8.86 4.27 -28.99
C PHE A 708 -7.53 4.16 -29.71
N LEU A 709 -7.45 4.79 -30.87
CA LEU A 709 -6.23 5.06 -31.63
C LEU A 709 -5.85 6.53 -31.46
N ASP A 710 -4.57 6.82 -31.28
CA ASP A 710 -4.03 8.19 -31.32
C ASP A 710 -3.98 8.73 -32.78
N PRO A 711 -3.54 9.99 -33.02
CA PRO A 711 -3.48 10.59 -34.37
C PRO A 711 -2.59 9.82 -35.35
N ASP A 712 -1.55 9.18 -34.84
CA ASP A 712 -0.61 8.38 -35.60
C ASP A 712 -1.08 6.94 -35.75
N GLY A 713 -2.14 6.54 -35.03
CA GLY A 713 -2.88 5.29 -35.13
C GLY A 713 -2.44 4.19 -34.15
N TRP A 714 -1.76 4.54 -33.05
CA TRP A 714 -1.36 3.61 -31.99
C TRP A 714 -2.50 3.34 -31.02
N LYS A 715 -2.71 2.07 -30.65
CA LYS A 715 -3.83 1.68 -29.80
C LYS A 715 -3.51 1.82 -28.31
N THR A 716 -4.34 2.59 -27.62
CA THR A 716 -4.37 2.69 -26.15
C THR A 716 -5.68 2.15 -25.61
N VAL A 717 -5.63 1.52 -24.44
CA VAL A 717 -6.79 1.14 -23.64
C VAL A 717 -6.69 1.80 -22.28
N LEU A 718 -7.74 2.51 -21.88
CA LEU A 718 -7.91 2.98 -20.51
C LEU A 718 -8.78 1.98 -19.76
N VAL A 719 -8.31 1.61 -18.57
CA VAL A 719 -8.85 0.53 -17.72
C VAL A 719 -9.19 1.11 -16.35
N ASP A 720 -10.37 0.81 -15.84
CA ASP A 720 -10.79 1.24 -14.50
C ASP A 720 -9.83 0.69 -13.43
N ASN A 721 -9.23 1.58 -12.64
CA ASN A 721 -8.26 1.25 -11.59
C ASN A 721 -8.79 0.24 -10.57
N LYS A 722 -10.06 0.38 -10.18
CA LYS A 722 -10.69 -0.45 -9.15
C LYS A 722 -11.03 -1.82 -9.71
N ASP A 723 -11.53 -1.88 -10.95
CA ASP A 723 -11.81 -3.15 -11.62
C ASP A 723 -10.53 -3.92 -11.98
N PHE A 724 -9.46 -3.25 -12.44
CA PHE A 724 -8.17 -3.91 -12.66
C PHE A 724 -7.63 -4.53 -11.36
N MET A 725 -7.79 -3.83 -10.22
CA MET A 725 -7.46 -4.38 -8.92
C MET A 725 -8.40 -5.53 -8.49
N LYS A 726 -9.65 -5.63 -8.97
CA LYS A 726 -10.48 -6.85 -8.82
C LYS A 726 -9.90 -8.01 -9.62
N GLU A 727 -9.50 -7.77 -10.87
CA GLU A 727 -8.91 -8.78 -11.75
C GLU A 727 -7.59 -9.35 -11.16
N LEU A 728 -6.81 -8.53 -10.46
CA LEU A 728 -5.63 -8.94 -9.67
C LEU A 728 -5.98 -9.47 -8.25
N GLY A 729 -7.21 -9.92 -8.03
CA GLY A 729 -7.67 -10.56 -6.78
C GLY A 729 -7.66 -9.64 -5.54
N CYS A 730 -7.80 -8.33 -5.73
CA CYS A 730 -7.51 -7.31 -4.72
C CYS A 730 -8.65 -6.28 -4.50
N GLY A 731 -9.81 -6.48 -5.13
CA GLY A 731 -10.87 -5.46 -5.23
C GLY A 731 -12.26 -5.85 -4.71
N SER A 732 -12.38 -6.95 -3.97
CA SER A 732 -13.64 -7.38 -3.34
C SER A 732 -13.40 -8.22 -2.08
N SER A 733 -12.67 -7.66 -1.10
CA SER A 733 -12.34 -8.31 0.17
C SER A 733 -12.93 -7.59 1.39
N ILE A 734 -14.14 -7.03 1.25
CA ILE A 734 -15.02 -6.65 2.38
C ILE A 734 -16.46 -7.13 2.07
N LEU A 735 -16.64 -8.45 2.06
CA LEU A 735 -17.76 -9.11 2.73
C LEU A 735 -17.18 -10.29 3.54
N PRO A 736 -17.72 -10.61 4.73
CA PRO A 736 -16.98 -11.39 5.73
C PRO A 736 -17.14 -12.91 5.59
N LEU A 737 -16.18 -13.57 4.94
CA LEU A 737 -16.03 -15.04 4.97
C LEU A 737 -15.03 -15.51 6.04
N ILE A 738 -15.41 -15.38 7.31
CA ILE A 738 -14.90 -16.14 8.46
C ILE A 738 -16.15 -16.42 9.33
N PRO A 739 -16.55 -17.71 9.48
CA PRO A 739 -15.85 -18.57 10.43
C PRO A 739 -15.48 -19.96 9.89
N ILE A 740 -14.27 -20.07 9.35
CA ILE A 740 -13.51 -21.34 9.34
C ILE A 740 -12.12 -21.02 9.91
N PHE A 741 -11.93 -21.32 11.21
CA PHE A 741 -10.67 -21.65 11.92
C PHE A 741 -10.77 -21.50 13.45
N ILE A 742 -11.80 -20.83 13.98
CA ILE A 742 -12.01 -20.64 15.43
C ILE A 742 -13.07 -21.62 15.96
N TYR A 743 -12.73 -22.90 16.02
CA TYR A 743 -13.46 -23.90 16.83
C TYR A 743 -12.60 -25.13 17.18
N LEU A 744 -11.80 -25.63 16.21
CA LEU A 744 -10.99 -26.86 16.31
C LEU A 744 -9.81 -26.84 17.31
N LEU A 745 -9.64 -25.79 18.12
CA LEU A 745 -8.61 -25.72 19.17
C LEU A 745 -9.17 -25.52 20.59
N ALA A 746 -10.50 -25.51 20.76
CA ALA A 746 -11.13 -25.30 22.07
C ALA A 746 -11.37 -26.61 22.87
N ASN A 747 -11.50 -27.75 22.21
CA ASN A 747 -11.85 -29.04 22.84
C ASN A 747 -10.81 -30.13 22.55
N HIS A 748 -9.69 -30.12 23.28
CA HIS A 748 -8.86 -31.33 23.45
C HIS A 748 -7.99 -31.31 24.73
N GLN A 749 -8.64 -31.16 25.89
CA GLN A 749 -8.11 -31.69 27.15
C GLN A 749 -8.97 -32.88 27.57
N LEU A 750 -8.31 -33.93 28.08
CA LEU A 750 -8.84 -35.31 28.20
C LEU A 750 -9.05 -35.91 26.78
N VAL A 751 -8.64 -37.13 26.46
CA VAL A 751 -8.34 -38.31 27.30
C VAL A 751 -6.88 -38.76 27.19
N THR A 752 -6.30 -39.19 28.32
CA THR A 752 -5.01 -39.91 28.38
C THR A 752 -5.22 -41.42 28.51
N THR A 753 -4.70 -42.24 27.58
CA THR A 753 -4.24 -43.61 27.90
C THR A 753 -3.36 -44.26 26.82
N LYS A 754 -2.24 -44.86 27.28
CA LYS A 754 -1.59 -46.09 26.78
C LYS A 754 -1.32 -46.28 25.28
N SER A 755 -0.07 -45.99 24.94
CA SER A 755 0.87 -46.90 24.25
C SER A 755 0.46 -48.36 24.00
N GLN A 756 0.65 -48.84 22.77
CA GLN A 756 1.45 -50.06 22.52
C GLN A 756 2.01 -50.10 21.08
N SER A 757 3.07 -50.88 20.88
CA SER A 757 3.86 -51.04 19.64
C SER A 757 3.43 -52.25 18.83
N PHE A 758 3.74 -52.28 17.53
CA PHE A 758 4.19 -53.48 16.80
C PHE A 758 5.02 -53.09 15.56
N GLU A 759 5.74 -54.06 14.97
CA GLU A 759 6.95 -53.86 14.16
C GLU A 759 6.77 -54.23 12.66
N GLU A 760 7.91 -54.39 11.98
CA GLU A 760 8.16 -54.40 10.52
C GLU A 760 7.75 -55.70 9.79
N GLU A 761 7.41 -55.57 8.49
CA GLU A 761 7.74 -56.44 7.34
C GLU A 761 7.02 -55.88 6.07
N GLU A 762 7.47 -56.02 4.82
CA GLU A 762 8.58 -56.78 4.21
C GLU A 762 9.12 -56.00 2.96
N GLU A 763 10.40 -56.13 2.58
CA GLU A 763 10.96 -55.55 1.34
C GLU A 763 11.88 -56.56 0.62
N GLU A 764 11.55 -56.97 -0.62
CA GLU A 764 12.49 -57.19 -1.74
C GLU A 764 11.83 -57.86 -2.97
N LYS A 765 12.05 -57.28 -4.17
CA LYS A 765 12.75 -57.97 -5.29
C LYS A 765 12.93 -57.10 -6.54
N MET A 766 14.20 -56.98 -6.97
CA MET A 766 14.72 -57.27 -8.33
C MET A 766 13.86 -56.84 -9.57
N ARG A 767 14.38 -56.16 -10.62
CA ARG A 767 15.78 -55.90 -11.03
C ARG A 767 15.84 -54.96 -12.26
N GLY A 768 16.74 -53.96 -12.24
CA GLY A 768 17.27 -53.27 -13.45
C GLY A 768 16.26 -52.45 -14.28
N GLY A 769 16.68 -51.62 -15.24
CA GLY A 769 18.04 -51.23 -15.64
C GLY A 769 17.97 -50.05 -16.62
N SER A 770 18.96 -49.14 -16.59
CA SER A 770 18.95 -47.90 -17.39
C SER A 770 19.38 -48.13 -18.85
N LEU A 771 18.75 -47.48 -19.84
CA LEU A 771 19.35 -46.31 -20.52
C LEU A 771 18.44 -45.62 -21.57
N TRP A 772 18.96 -44.49 -22.07
CA TRP A 772 18.43 -43.53 -23.04
C TRP A 772 18.26 -44.03 -24.50
N GLN A 773 17.57 -43.20 -25.32
CA GLN A 773 17.39 -43.26 -26.79
C GLN A 773 16.46 -44.39 -27.26
N LEU A 774 15.61 -44.23 -28.29
CA LEU A 774 15.68 -43.38 -29.49
C LEU A 774 14.33 -42.68 -29.80
N GLY A 775 14.33 -41.64 -30.63
CA GLY A 775 13.11 -40.94 -31.07
C GLY A 775 12.72 -41.23 -32.54
N GLN A 776 11.44 -40.96 -32.84
CA GLN A 776 10.83 -40.86 -34.19
C GLN A 776 10.83 -42.10 -35.11
N SER A 777 9.62 -42.58 -35.47
CA SER A 777 9.19 -42.64 -36.88
C SER A 777 7.69 -42.99 -37.03
N ILE A 778 7.16 -42.73 -38.24
CA ILE A 778 5.84 -43.17 -38.77
C ILE A 778 4.57 -42.62 -38.08
N THR A 779 4.17 -41.43 -38.52
CA THR A 779 2.76 -40.98 -38.52
C THR A 779 1.92 -41.77 -39.54
N ARG A 780 0.60 -41.87 -39.32
CA ARG A 780 -0.46 -42.40 -40.22
C ARG A 780 -0.51 -43.92 -40.46
N ARG A 781 -1.50 -44.57 -39.83
CA ARG A 781 -2.67 -45.09 -40.59
C ARG A 781 -3.93 -45.17 -39.71
N LEU A 782 -5.07 -44.86 -40.34
CA LEU A 782 -6.49 -45.14 -40.03
C LEU A 782 -6.85 -45.53 -38.56
N ALA A 783 -7.64 -44.77 -37.79
CA ALA A 783 -9.04 -44.31 -37.99
C ALA A 783 -10.12 -45.37 -37.67
N GLN A 784 -11.24 -44.91 -37.08
CA GLN A 784 -12.45 -45.63 -36.65
C GLN A 784 -12.36 -46.52 -35.39
N SER A 785 -12.77 -45.97 -34.23
CA SER A 785 -13.95 -46.47 -33.50
C SER A 785 -14.50 -45.42 -32.50
N ASP A 786 -15.81 -45.22 -32.58
CA ASP A 786 -16.79 -44.74 -31.59
C ASP A 786 -16.32 -43.85 -30.42
N LYS A 787 -16.50 -42.54 -30.58
CA LYS A 787 -16.69 -41.61 -29.46
C LYS A 787 -18.17 -41.49 -29.12
N LYS A 788 -18.58 -41.88 -27.90
CA LYS A 788 -19.86 -41.44 -27.32
C LYS A 788 -19.89 -39.90 -27.25
N PRO A 789 -21.04 -39.24 -27.45
CA PRO A 789 -21.12 -37.78 -27.42
C PRO A 789 -20.99 -37.26 -25.99
N LEU A 790 -19.95 -36.45 -25.73
CA LEU A 790 -19.89 -35.63 -24.52
C LEU A 790 -20.86 -34.44 -24.64
N SER A 791 -21.54 -34.13 -23.55
CA SER A 791 -22.69 -33.22 -23.52
C SER A 791 -22.33 -31.77 -23.86
N ARG A 792 -23.09 -31.21 -24.79
CA ARG A 792 -22.97 -29.85 -25.35
C ARG A 792 -23.41 -28.81 -24.32
N ARG A 793 -22.48 -28.05 -23.72
CA ARG A 793 -22.84 -26.81 -23.01
C ARG A 793 -23.32 -25.76 -24.02
N TYR A 794 -24.61 -25.45 -23.99
CA TYR A 794 -25.20 -24.39 -24.80
C TYR A 794 -24.77 -23.03 -24.25
N LEU A 795 -24.40 -22.12 -25.16
CA LEU A 795 -24.55 -20.69 -24.89
C LEU A 795 -25.99 -20.33 -25.25
N ALA A 796 -26.78 -19.91 -24.28
CA ALA A 796 -28.10 -19.36 -24.55
C ALA A 796 -27.97 -18.07 -25.36
N SER A 797 -28.75 -17.95 -26.44
CA SER A 797 -29.07 -16.65 -27.03
C SER A 797 -29.80 -15.79 -26.00
N GLY A 798 -29.69 -14.46 -26.11
CA GLY A 798 -30.29 -13.50 -25.16
C GLY A 798 -31.81 -13.37 -25.24
N ALA A 799 -32.53 -14.50 -25.27
CA ALA A 799 -33.98 -14.61 -25.24
C ALA A 799 -34.48 -15.32 -23.97
N ASP A 800 -33.73 -16.30 -23.46
CA ASP A 800 -34.18 -17.23 -22.40
C ASP A 800 -33.40 -17.05 -21.08
N LEU A 801 -33.42 -15.85 -20.50
CA LEU A 801 -33.01 -15.65 -19.11
C LEU A 801 -34.17 -16.05 -18.17
N LYS A 802 -33.86 -16.83 -17.13
CA LYS A 802 -34.81 -17.12 -16.05
C LYS A 802 -35.21 -15.82 -15.33
N LYS A 803 -36.42 -15.79 -14.77
CA LYS A 803 -36.95 -14.66 -13.98
C LYS A 803 -37.24 -15.13 -12.56
N THR A 804 -36.84 -14.36 -11.56
CA THR A 804 -37.24 -14.57 -10.17
C THR A 804 -38.70 -14.16 -9.96
N ALA A 805 -39.31 -14.60 -8.85
CA ALA A 805 -40.67 -14.21 -8.47
C ALA A 805 -40.83 -12.68 -8.31
N LEU A 806 -39.74 -11.96 -8.00
CA LEU A 806 -39.72 -10.50 -7.87
C LEU A 806 -39.35 -9.75 -9.16
N TYR A 807 -39.13 -10.44 -10.30
CA TYR A 807 -38.69 -9.81 -11.55
C TYR A 807 -39.56 -8.61 -11.98
N ASP A 808 -40.88 -8.77 -12.02
CA ASP A 808 -41.78 -7.69 -12.44
C ASP A 808 -41.89 -6.58 -11.39
N PHE A 809 -41.70 -6.89 -10.10
CA PHE A 809 -41.57 -5.89 -9.03
C PHE A 809 -40.29 -5.06 -9.21
N HIS A 810 -39.15 -5.68 -9.53
CA HIS A 810 -37.91 -4.97 -9.81
C HIS A 810 -38.07 -4.03 -11.02
N VAL A 811 -38.62 -4.53 -12.14
CA VAL A 811 -38.87 -3.71 -13.34
C VAL A 811 -39.80 -2.53 -13.04
N ALA A 812 -40.92 -2.75 -12.34
CA ALA A 812 -41.88 -1.69 -12.01
C ALA A 812 -41.27 -0.55 -11.17
N HIS A 813 -40.35 -0.87 -10.27
CA HIS A 813 -39.66 0.11 -9.42
C HIS A 813 -38.40 0.72 -10.07
N GLY A 814 -38.13 0.43 -11.34
CA GLY A 814 -36.99 0.97 -12.08
C GLY A 814 -35.66 0.24 -11.82
N GLY A 815 -35.73 -1.03 -11.42
CA GLY A 815 -34.59 -1.92 -11.31
C GLY A 815 -33.95 -2.18 -12.67
N LYS A 816 -32.65 -1.93 -12.78
CA LYS A 816 -31.81 -2.20 -13.95
C LYS A 816 -31.49 -3.69 -14.00
N MET A 817 -32.26 -4.44 -14.78
CA MET A 817 -32.10 -5.88 -14.92
C MET A 817 -30.87 -6.24 -15.77
N VAL A 818 -30.11 -7.25 -15.35
CA VAL A 818 -28.89 -7.76 -16.03
C VAL A 818 -28.83 -9.29 -15.97
N PRO A 819 -28.15 -9.95 -16.93
CA PRO A 819 -27.86 -11.38 -16.85
C PRO A 819 -26.91 -11.70 -15.69
N PHE A 820 -27.31 -12.60 -14.80
CA PHE A 820 -26.49 -13.15 -13.71
C PHE A 820 -26.80 -14.65 -13.56
N SER A 821 -25.80 -15.53 -13.70
CA SER A 821 -25.91 -17.00 -13.67
C SER A 821 -26.99 -17.65 -14.57
N GLY A 822 -27.55 -16.92 -15.54
CA GLY A 822 -28.65 -17.36 -16.39
C GLY A 822 -30.03 -16.84 -15.98
N TRP A 823 -30.11 -16.08 -14.89
CA TRP A 823 -31.26 -15.30 -14.46
C TRP A 823 -31.13 -13.84 -14.90
N SER A 824 -32.25 -13.11 -14.88
CA SER A 824 -32.33 -11.67 -15.08
C SER A 824 -32.55 -10.99 -13.72
N MET A 825 -31.47 -10.47 -13.12
CA MET A 825 -31.45 -9.93 -11.75
C MET A 825 -31.29 -8.40 -11.75
N PRO A 826 -31.81 -7.67 -10.74
CA PRO A 826 -31.56 -6.24 -10.59
C PRO A 826 -30.11 -5.97 -10.11
N ILE A 827 -29.38 -5.09 -10.79
CA ILE A 827 -28.04 -4.64 -10.31
C ILE A 827 -28.08 -3.30 -9.57
N GLN A 828 -29.09 -2.47 -9.83
CA GLN A 828 -29.23 -1.11 -9.31
C GLN A 828 -30.67 -0.61 -9.53
N TYR A 829 -31.18 0.24 -8.64
CA TYR A 829 -32.45 0.97 -8.78
C TYR A 829 -32.21 2.43 -9.24
N LYS A 830 -33.18 3.34 -9.08
CA LYS A 830 -32.98 4.77 -9.41
C LYS A 830 -31.94 5.44 -8.51
N ASP A 831 -31.88 5.01 -7.25
CA ASP A 831 -30.92 5.48 -6.24
C ASP A 831 -29.52 4.88 -6.48
N SER A 832 -28.50 5.40 -5.81
CA SER A 832 -27.16 4.83 -5.97
C SER A 832 -27.00 3.51 -5.20
N ILE A 833 -26.02 2.73 -5.63
CA ILE A 833 -25.60 1.51 -4.90
C ILE A 833 -25.10 1.88 -3.49
N ILE A 834 -24.55 3.10 -3.31
CA ILE A 834 -24.13 3.61 -2.00
C ILE A 834 -25.35 3.86 -1.11
N ASP A 835 -26.38 4.52 -1.62
CA ASP A 835 -27.61 4.80 -0.85
C ASP A 835 -28.30 3.50 -0.42
N SER A 836 -28.37 2.53 -1.33
CA SER A 836 -28.88 1.17 -1.06
C SER A 836 -28.07 0.44 0.03
N THR A 837 -26.75 0.63 0.02
CA THR A 837 -25.83 0.06 1.03
C THR A 837 -26.00 0.75 2.38
N VAL A 838 -26.08 2.09 2.41
CA VAL A 838 -26.32 2.88 3.63
C VAL A 838 -27.69 2.54 4.23
N ASN A 839 -28.73 2.35 3.43
CA ASN A 839 -30.03 1.90 3.91
C ASN A 839 -29.94 0.53 4.61
N CYS A 840 -29.19 -0.43 4.05
CA CYS A 840 -28.99 -1.73 4.70
C CYS A 840 -28.23 -1.61 6.04
N ARG A 841 -27.30 -0.65 6.16
CA ARG A 841 -26.54 -0.40 7.40
C ARG A 841 -27.32 0.33 8.50
N VAL A 842 -28.33 1.12 8.14
CA VAL A 842 -29.10 1.95 9.10
C VAL A 842 -30.49 1.39 9.39
N ASN A 843 -31.13 0.76 8.40
CA ASN A 843 -32.52 0.32 8.45
C ASN A 843 -32.62 -1.21 8.27
N GLY A 844 -33.39 -1.68 7.28
CA GLY A 844 -33.41 -3.04 6.79
C GLY A 844 -33.63 -3.01 5.28
N SER A 845 -32.95 -3.90 4.55
CA SER A 845 -33.07 -4.07 3.10
C SER A 845 -33.42 -5.51 2.77
N LEU A 846 -34.36 -5.71 1.84
CA LEU A 846 -34.70 -7.01 1.28
C LEU A 846 -33.92 -7.24 -0.02
N PHE A 847 -33.26 -8.39 -0.12
CA PHE A 847 -32.46 -8.81 -1.27
C PHE A 847 -33.14 -10.00 -1.95
N ASP A 848 -33.31 -9.91 -3.27
CA ASP A 848 -33.69 -11.05 -4.10
C ASP A 848 -32.46 -11.93 -4.32
N VAL A 849 -32.45 -13.09 -3.65
CA VAL A 849 -31.45 -14.14 -3.84
C VAL A 849 -32.08 -15.41 -4.42
N ALA A 850 -33.27 -15.31 -5.04
CA ALA A 850 -34.06 -16.45 -5.52
C ALA A 850 -33.48 -17.12 -6.78
N HIS A 851 -32.32 -16.64 -7.26
CA HIS A 851 -31.48 -17.39 -8.18
C HIS A 851 -30.80 -18.58 -7.49
N MET A 852 -30.40 -18.42 -6.21
CA MET A 852 -29.73 -19.49 -5.42
C MET A 852 -30.63 -20.71 -5.26
N CYS A 853 -30.01 -21.89 -5.19
CA CYS A 853 -30.72 -23.16 -5.22
C CYS A 853 -30.76 -23.79 -3.82
N GLY A 854 -31.95 -23.78 -3.20
CA GLY A 854 -32.22 -24.57 -2.01
C GLY A 854 -32.51 -26.03 -2.35
N LEU A 855 -32.00 -26.97 -1.57
CA LEU A 855 -32.29 -28.40 -1.71
C LEU A 855 -32.32 -29.11 -0.35
N SER A 856 -33.15 -30.14 -0.23
CA SER A 856 -33.21 -31.00 0.96
C SER A 856 -32.64 -32.39 0.65
N LEU A 857 -31.65 -32.85 1.42
CA LEU A 857 -31.30 -34.26 1.52
C LEU A 857 -32.14 -34.93 2.62
N LYS A 858 -32.64 -36.13 2.38
CA LYS A 858 -33.47 -36.89 3.35
C LYS A 858 -33.13 -38.38 3.37
N GLY A 859 -33.44 -39.06 4.48
CA GLY A 859 -33.17 -40.49 4.69
C GLY A 859 -32.08 -40.72 5.73
N LYS A 860 -32.06 -41.91 6.32
CA LYS A 860 -31.23 -42.24 7.51
C LYS A 860 -29.72 -42.08 7.29
N ASP A 861 -29.25 -42.20 6.04
CA ASP A 861 -27.83 -42.14 5.70
C ASP A 861 -27.43 -40.76 5.12
N CYS A 862 -28.29 -39.73 5.20
CA CYS A 862 -28.02 -38.44 4.56
C CYS A 862 -26.84 -37.67 5.17
N VAL A 863 -26.62 -37.77 6.49
CA VAL A 863 -25.43 -37.24 7.20
C VAL A 863 -24.13 -37.92 6.72
N PRO A 864 -23.94 -39.26 6.87
CA PRO A 864 -22.72 -39.95 6.43
C PRO A 864 -22.57 -40.07 4.91
N PHE A 865 -23.58 -39.65 4.14
CA PHE A 865 -23.43 -39.35 2.72
C PHE A 865 -22.79 -37.98 2.48
N LEU A 866 -23.33 -36.92 3.09
CA LEU A 866 -22.90 -35.55 2.84
C LEU A 866 -21.45 -35.29 3.31
N GLU A 867 -21.04 -35.88 4.43
CA GLU A 867 -19.66 -35.80 4.98
C GLU A 867 -18.59 -36.43 4.07
N LYS A 868 -18.98 -37.15 3.01
CA LYS A 868 -18.05 -37.64 1.96
C LYS A 868 -17.82 -36.63 0.85
N LEU A 869 -18.60 -35.55 0.82
CA LEU A 869 -18.55 -34.48 -0.17
C LEU A 869 -18.08 -33.16 0.44
N VAL A 870 -18.27 -32.95 1.75
CA VAL A 870 -18.03 -31.66 2.42
C VAL A 870 -17.13 -31.77 3.65
N VAL A 871 -16.49 -30.66 4.03
CA VAL A 871 -15.52 -30.62 5.16
C VAL A 871 -16.13 -30.34 6.54
N ALA A 872 -17.44 -30.13 6.62
CA ALA A 872 -18.12 -29.83 7.88
C ALA A 872 -18.51 -31.10 8.62
N ASP A 873 -18.39 -31.07 9.95
CA ASP A 873 -18.93 -32.08 10.86
C ASP A 873 -20.46 -31.93 10.92
N VAL A 874 -21.17 -32.73 10.12
CA VAL A 874 -22.65 -32.68 10.01
C VAL A 874 -23.29 -33.55 11.08
N ALA A 875 -22.60 -34.62 11.51
CA ALA A 875 -22.98 -35.43 12.65
C ALA A 875 -23.03 -34.60 13.94
N GLY A 876 -22.00 -33.80 14.22
CA GLY A 876 -21.86 -32.94 15.40
C GLY A 876 -22.76 -31.70 15.42
N LEU A 877 -23.40 -31.32 14.31
CA LEU A 877 -24.44 -30.27 14.33
C LEU A 877 -25.64 -30.71 15.17
N ALA A 878 -26.24 -29.76 15.87
CA ALA A 878 -27.53 -29.94 16.54
C ALA A 878 -28.68 -29.77 15.54
N PRO A 879 -29.81 -30.50 15.68
CA PRO A 879 -31.02 -30.23 14.92
C PRO A 879 -31.46 -28.75 15.05
N GLY A 880 -31.83 -28.12 13.94
CA GLY A 880 -32.11 -26.69 13.86
C GLY A 880 -30.87 -25.79 13.79
N THR A 881 -29.68 -26.32 13.47
CA THR A 881 -28.44 -25.54 13.31
C THR A 881 -27.72 -25.84 12.00
N GLY A 882 -26.97 -24.85 11.51
CA GLY A 882 -26.22 -24.95 10.26
C GLY A 882 -24.80 -24.37 10.34
N SER A 883 -24.01 -24.69 9.31
CA SER A 883 -22.63 -24.26 9.14
C SER A 883 -22.37 -23.87 7.69
N LEU A 884 -21.38 -23.01 7.47
CA LEU A 884 -20.73 -22.92 6.17
C LEU A 884 -19.88 -24.18 5.93
N THR A 885 -19.75 -24.58 4.68
CA THR A 885 -18.87 -25.67 4.25
C THR A 885 -18.37 -25.45 2.83
N VAL A 886 -17.45 -26.30 2.38
CA VAL A 886 -17.07 -26.41 0.97
C VAL A 886 -17.27 -27.83 0.48
N PHE A 887 -17.78 -27.98 -0.74
CA PHE A 887 -17.73 -29.24 -1.48
C PHE A 887 -16.28 -29.54 -1.87
N THR A 888 -15.91 -30.81 -1.93
CA THR A 888 -14.53 -31.27 -2.16
C THR A 888 -14.45 -32.34 -3.23
N ASN A 889 -13.38 -32.31 -4.02
CA ASN A 889 -13.05 -33.37 -4.96
C ASN A 889 -12.23 -34.49 -4.29
N GLU A 890 -12.02 -35.60 -5.00
CA GLU A 890 -11.29 -36.79 -4.54
C GLU A 890 -9.86 -36.52 -3.98
N LYS A 891 -9.30 -35.32 -4.22
CA LYS A 891 -7.97 -34.89 -3.73
C LYS A 891 -8.04 -33.92 -2.56
N GLY A 892 -9.22 -33.73 -1.96
CA GLY A 892 -9.48 -32.74 -0.90
C GLY A 892 -9.46 -31.29 -1.37
N GLY A 893 -9.44 -31.03 -2.68
CA GLY A 893 -9.51 -29.67 -3.23
C GLY A 893 -10.96 -29.16 -3.25
N ALA A 894 -11.17 -27.90 -2.88
CA ALA A 894 -12.49 -27.27 -2.91
C ALA A 894 -13.10 -27.24 -4.34
N ILE A 895 -14.41 -27.45 -4.41
CA ILE A 895 -15.25 -27.43 -5.62
C ILE A 895 -16.10 -26.16 -5.67
N ASP A 896 -16.81 -25.85 -4.58
CA ASP A 896 -17.63 -24.65 -4.34
C ASP A 896 -17.90 -24.51 -2.84
N ASP A 897 -18.43 -23.38 -2.39
CA ASP A 897 -18.95 -23.16 -1.04
C ASP A 897 -20.48 -23.36 -0.94
N SER A 898 -20.96 -23.73 0.24
CA SER A 898 -22.38 -23.99 0.50
C SER A 898 -22.74 -23.74 1.97
N VAL A 899 -23.99 -23.34 2.20
CA VAL A 899 -24.59 -23.32 3.54
C VAL A 899 -25.32 -24.64 3.75
N ILE A 900 -25.04 -25.35 4.83
CA ILE A 900 -25.73 -26.59 5.20
C ILE A 900 -26.38 -26.46 6.57
N THR A 901 -27.53 -27.09 6.74
CA THR A 901 -28.37 -27.00 7.94
C THR A 901 -28.94 -28.35 8.27
N LYS A 902 -28.65 -28.86 9.47
CA LYS A 902 -29.22 -30.10 9.99
C LYS A 902 -30.62 -29.79 10.53
N VAL A 903 -31.67 -30.16 9.78
CA VAL A 903 -33.06 -30.00 10.23
C VAL A 903 -33.39 -31.10 11.24
N THR A 904 -33.05 -32.35 10.89
CA THR A 904 -32.98 -33.51 11.78
C THR A 904 -31.82 -34.42 11.32
N ASP A 905 -31.52 -35.49 12.06
CA ASP A 905 -30.52 -36.49 11.63
C ASP A 905 -30.90 -37.21 10.31
N GLU A 906 -32.17 -37.16 9.89
CA GLU A 906 -32.67 -37.72 8.62
C GLU A 906 -33.09 -36.65 7.60
N HIS A 907 -32.81 -35.35 7.85
CA HIS A 907 -33.12 -34.25 6.93
C HIS A 907 -32.09 -33.12 7.05
N ILE A 908 -31.27 -32.93 6.01
CA ILE A 908 -30.39 -31.77 5.84
C ILE A 908 -30.99 -30.82 4.81
N TYR A 909 -31.06 -29.53 5.10
CA TYR A 909 -31.33 -28.47 4.12
C TYR A 909 -30.01 -27.83 3.70
N LEU A 910 -29.82 -27.56 2.41
CA LEU A 910 -28.63 -26.95 1.85
C LEU A 910 -29.01 -25.83 0.89
N VAL A 911 -28.16 -24.80 0.82
CA VAL A 911 -28.22 -23.77 -0.22
C VAL A 911 -26.92 -23.83 -1.02
N VAL A 912 -27.04 -23.93 -2.35
CA VAL A 912 -25.90 -23.97 -3.29
C VAL A 912 -25.95 -22.77 -4.24
N ASN A 913 -24.75 -22.29 -4.60
CA ASN A 913 -24.55 -21.11 -5.44
C ASN A 913 -25.02 -21.38 -6.89
N ASP A 914 -25.91 -20.55 -7.43
CA ASP A 914 -26.47 -20.77 -8.77
C ASP A 914 -25.42 -20.67 -9.90
N GLY A 915 -24.33 -19.94 -9.67
CA GLY A 915 -23.18 -19.93 -10.60
C GLY A 915 -22.55 -21.30 -10.81
N CYS A 916 -22.73 -22.23 -9.85
CA CYS A 916 -22.21 -23.59 -9.89
C CYS A 916 -23.29 -24.70 -9.75
N ARG A 917 -24.57 -24.34 -9.54
CA ARG A 917 -25.73 -25.25 -9.43
C ARG A 917 -25.64 -26.48 -10.34
N ASP A 918 -25.55 -26.33 -11.67
CA ASP A 918 -25.50 -27.47 -12.61
C ASP A 918 -24.32 -28.44 -12.35
N LYS A 919 -23.21 -27.93 -11.83
CA LYS A 919 -21.97 -28.66 -11.51
C LYS A 919 -22.09 -29.35 -10.15
N ASP A 920 -22.60 -28.66 -9.13
CA ASP A 920 -22.68 -29.20 -7.77
C ASP A 920 -23.84 -30.18 -7.64
N LEU A 921 -24.99 -29.90 -8.28
CA LEU A 921 -26.07 -30.87 -8.45
C LEU A 921 -25.57 -32.14 -9.15
N ALA A 922 -24.82 -32.02 -10.25
CA ALA A 922 -24.26 -33.19 -10.94
C ALA A 922 -23.28 -33.98 -10.05
N HIS A 923 -22.44 -33.30 -9.27
CA HIS A 923 -21.49 -33.91 -8.34
C HIS A 923 -22.20 -34.68 -7.21
N ILE A 924 -23.23 -34.08 -6.59
CA ILE A 924 -24.06 -34.73 -5.57
C ILE A 924 -24.76 -35.97 -6.16
N GLU A 925 -25.43 -35.82 -7.32
CA GLU A 925 -26.18 -36.89 -7.99
C GLU A 925 -25.29 -38.09 -8.41
N GLU A 926 -24.06 -37.83 -8.86
CA GLU A 926 -23.06 -38.85 -9.18
C GLU A 926 -22.66 -39.67 -7.93
N HIS A 927 -22.29 -38.98 -6.86
CA HIS A 927 -21.89 -39.63 -5.61
C HIS A 927 -23.07 -40.34 -4.94
N MET A 928 -24.27 -39.78 -5.02
CA MET A 928 -25.50 -40.38 -4.47
C MET A 928 -25.82 -41.71 -5.17
N LYS A 929 -25.61 -41.81 -6.49
CA LYS A 929 -25.71 -43.08 -7.23
C LYS A 929 -24.66 -44.10 -6.79
N ALA A 930 -23.42 -43.65 -6.58
CA ALA A 930 -22.32 -44.50 -6.08
C ALA A 930 -22.49 -44.92 -4.60
N PHE A 931 -23.32 -44.20 -3.84
CA PHE A 931 -23.69 -44.52 -2.45
C PHE A 931 -24.90 -45.47 -2.40
N LYS A 932 -25.95 -45.19 -3.18
CA LYS A 932 -27.15 -46.05 -3.35
C LYS A 932 -26.84 -47.44 -3.87
N SER A 933 -25.93 -47.56 -4.85
CA SER A 933 -25.48 -48.86 -5.36
C SER A 933 -24.76 -49.73 -4.32
N LYS A 934 -24.38 -49.16 -3.17
CA LYS A 934 -23.82 -49.85 -2.00
C LYS A 934 -24.84 -50.07 -0.88
N GLY A 935 -26.13 -49.79 -1.12
CA GLY A 935 -27.24 -50.01 -0.20
C GLY A 935 -27.58 -48.84 0.73
N GLY A 936 -26.97 -47.67 0.55
CA GLY A 936 -27.22 -46.49 1.39
C GLY A 936 -28.50 -45.72 1.02
N ASP A 937 -29.23 -45.26 2.03
CA ASP A 937 -30.52 -44.58 1.95
C ASP A 937 -30.39 -43.06 2.11
N VAL A 938 -30.37 -42.37 0.96
CA VAL A 938 -30.44 -40.91 0.87
C VAL A 938 -31.20 -40.49 -0.37
N LEU A 939 -32.12 -39.56 -0.26
CA LEU A 939 -32.85 -38.93 -1.36
C LEU A 939 -32.60 -37.42 -1.33
N TRP A 940 -32.90 -36.75 -2.44
CA TRP A 940 -32.90 -35.30 -2.50
C TRP A 940 -34.15 -34.74 -3.15
N HIS A 941 -34.49 -33.51 -2.75
CA HIS A 941 -35.52 -32.68 -3.37
C HIS A 941 -34.93 -31.31 -3.64
N ILE A 942 -34.99 -30.84 -4.88
CA ILE A 942 -34.55 -29.51 -5.28
C ILE A 942 -35.74 -28.56 -5.16
N HIS A 943 -35.62 -27.50 -4.36
CA HIS A 943 -36.72 -26.59 -4.04
C HIS A 943 -36.95 -25.54 -5.14
N ASP A 944 -37.13 -25.97 -6.39
CA ASP A 944 -37.56 -25.08 -7.48
C ASP A 944 -39.01 -24.58 -7.30
N GLU A 945 -39.78 -25.15 -6.36
CA GLU A 945 -41.08 -24.62 -5.91
C GLU A 945 -40.98 -23.51 -4.85
N ARG A 946 -39.78 -22.99 -4.56
CA ARG A 946 -39.56 -21.98 -3.51
C ARG A 946 -38.61 -20.87 -3.98
N SER A 947 -38.81 -19.65 -3.50
CA SER A 947 -37.91 -18.51 -3.71
C SER A 947 -37.12 -18.18 -2.43
N LEU A 948 -35.82 -17.97 -2.56
CA LEU A 948 -34.96 -17.50 -1.46
C LEU A 948 -34.90 -15.96 -1.43
N LEU A 949 -35.18 -15.36 -0.28
CA LEU A 949 -35.04 -13.93 -0.03
C LEU A 949 -34.16 -13.69 1.19
N ALA A 950 -33.35 -12.64 1.19
CA ALA A 950 -32.54 -12.27 2.35
C ALA A 950 -32.94 -10.89 2.90
N LEU A 951 -33.41 -10.83 4.14
CA LEU A 951 -33.74 -9.58 4.84
C LEU A 951 -32.59 -9.23 5.78
N GLN A 952 -31.92 -8.10 5.55
CA GLN A 952 -30.61 -7.80 6.15
C GLN A 952 -30.52 -6.34 6.62
N GLY A 953 -29.95 -6.12 7.81
CA GLY A 953 -29.80 -4.82 8.45
C GLY A 953 -30.29 -4.81 9.91
N PRO A 954 -29.95 -3.78 10.72
CA PRO A 954 -30.32 -3.71 12.13
C PRO A 954 -31.84 -3.79 12.40
N LEU A 955 -32.69 -3.42 11.44
CA LEU A 955 -34.14 -3.54 11.55
C LEU A 955 -34.73 -4.87 11.03
N ALA A 956 -33.92 -5.79 10.49
CA ALA A 956 -34.40 -7.04 9.91
C ALA A 956 -35.23 -7.89 10.90
N ALA A 957 -34.73 -8.09 12.13
CA ALA A 957 -35.42 -8.83 13.18
C ALA A 957 -36.74 -8.18 13.62
N PRO A 958 -36.78 -6.89 14.05
CA PRO A 958 -38.03 -6.28 14.45
C PRO A 958 -39.03 -6.14 13.30
N LEU A 959 -38.60 -5.96 12.04
CA LEU A 959 -39.51 -5.97 10.89
C LEU A 959 -40.14 -7.36 10.70
N LEU A 960 -39.34 -8.42 10.64
CA LEU A 960 -39.84 -9.78 10.41
C LEU A 960 -40.72 -10.29 11.55
N GLN A 961 -40.45 -9.85 12.79
CA GLN A 961 -41.23 -10.22 13.98
C GLN A 961 -42.71 -9.81 13.89
N HIS A 962 -43.07 -8.80 13.09
CA HIS A 962 -44.47 -8.43 12.85
C HIS A 962 -45.22 -9.42 11.94
N LEU A 963 -44.50 -10.27 11.22
CA LEU A 963 -45.04 -11.22 10.25
C LEU A 963 -45.12 -12.66 10.79
N THR A 964 -44.65 -12.93 12.01
CA THR A 964 -44.71 -14.26 12.62
C THR A 964 -45.05 -14.21 14.11
N LYS A 965 -45.56 -15.34 14.63
CA LYS A 965 -45.88 -15.54 16.05
C LYS A 965 -44.71 -16.15 16.83
N GLU A 966 -43.71 -16.70 16.13
CA GLU A 966 -42.49 -17.23 16.72
C GLU A 966 -41.59 -16.10 17.22
N ASP A 967 -40.91 -16.30 18.35
CA ASP A 967 -40.06 -15.28 18.97
C ASP A 967 -38.65 -15.28 18.36
N LEU A 968 -38.44 -14.40 17.38
CA LEU A 968 -37.18 -14.24 16.65
C LEU A 968 -36.05 -13.65 17.51
N SER A 969 -36.29 -13.25 18.76
CA SER A 969 -35.21 -12.95 19.70
C SER A 969 -34.51 -14.20 20.23
N LYS A 970 -35.17 -15.38 20.16
CA LYS A 970 -34.61 -16.68 20.57
C LYS A 970 -33.87 -17.42 19.46
N LEU A 971 -34.08 -17.06 18.19
CA LEU A 971 -33.36 -17.66 17.05
C LEU A 971 -31.99 -16.98 16.90
N TYR A 972 -30.91 -17.67 17.24
CA TYR A 972 -29.54 -17.15 17.15
C TYR A 972 -28.93 -17.31 15.75
N PHE A 973 -27.80 -16.64 15.49
CA PHE A 973 -27.08 -16.76 14.22
C PHE A 973 -26.71 -18.22 13.90
N GLY A 974 -26.93 -18.65 12.66
CA GLY A 974 -26.72 -20.04 12.23
C GLY A 974 -27.81 -21.03 12.66
N GLN A 975 -28.86 -20.57 13.36
CA GLN A 975 -30.04 -21.40 13.65
C GLN A 975 -31.09 -21.31 12.53
N PHE A 976 -31.87 -22.38 12.44
CA PHE A 976 -32.89 -22.62 11.43
C PHE A 976 -34.20 -23.07 12.09
N GLN A 977 -35.32 -22.57 11.58
CA GLN A 977 -36.65 -22.99 12.00
C GLN A 977 -37.61 -23.01 10.80
N ILE A 978 -38.52 -23.99 10.77
CA ILE A 978 -39.67 -24.00 9.85
C ILE A 978 -40.84 -23.37 10.61
N LEU A 979 -41.41 -22.29 10.08
CA LEU A 979 -42.45 -21.52 10.76
C LEU A 979 -43.40 -20.80 9.80
N ASP A 980 -44.54 -20.36 10.34
CA ASP A 980 -45.49 -19.51 9.63
C ASP A 980 -44.99 -18.06 9.57
N ILE A 981 -44.85 -17.53 8.35
CA ILE A 981 -44.60 -16.11 8.10
C ILE A 981 -45.77 -15.62 7.24
N ASN A 982 -46.64 -14.82 7.84
CA ASN A 982 -47.83 -14.21 7.24
C ASN A 982 -48.77 -15.22 6.53
N GLY A 983 -48.97 -16.41 7.12
CA GLY A 983 -49.81 -17.48 6.55
C GLY A 983 -49.10 -18.44 5.59
N SER A 984 -47.81 -18.24 5.33
CA SER A 984 -46.99 -19.13 4.49
C SER A 984 -45.98 -19.91 5.35
N THR A 985 -45.88 -21.23 5.15
CA THR A 985 -44.86 -22.06 5.78
C THR A 985 -43.50 -21.84 5.12
N CYS A 986 -42.67 -21.01 5.76
CA CYS A 986 -41.33 -20.64 5.31
C CYS A 986 -40.27 -21.46 6.03
N PHE A 987 -39.11 -21.63 5.39
CA PHE A 987 -37.88 -22.02 6.10
C PHE A 987 -37.12 -20.73 6.41
N LEU A 988 -36.75 -20.54 7.68
CA LEU A 988 -36.08 -19.34 8.15
C LEU A 988 -34.71 -19.71 8.73
N THR A 989 -33.64 -19.13 8.19
CA THR A 989 -32.27 -19.25 8.72
C THR A 989 -31.80 -17.86 9.17
N ARG A 990 -31.21 -17.70 10.36
CA ARG A 990 -30.61 -16.39 10.75
C ARG A 990 -29.19 -16.27 10.19
N THR A 991 -28.99 -15.38 9.23
CA THR A 991 -27.82 -15.33 8.33
C THR A 991 -27.31 -13.92 8.09
N ARG A 992 -26.06 -13.81 7.62
CA ARG A 992 -25.32 -12.56 7.41
C ARG A 992 -24.74 -12.51 5.99
N TYR A 993 -25.52 -11.99 5.05
CA TYR A 993 -25.12 -11.77 3.67
C TYR A 993 -24.41 -10.42 3.46
N THR A 994 -24.80 -9.36 4.18
CA THR A 994 -24.28 -7.99 3.96
C THR A 994 -23.22 -7.53 4.97
N GLY A 995 -22.88 -8.41 5.92
CA GLY A 995 -22.11 -8.07 7.12
C GLY A 995 -22.97 -7.59 8.30
N GLU A 996 -24.26 -7.30 8.08
CA GLU A 996 -25.25 -7.02 9.14
C GLU A 996 -25.92 -8.29 9.67
N ASP A 997 -26.68 -8.17 10.77
CA ASP A 997 -27.60 -9.23 11.20
C ASP A 997 -28.83 -9.29 10.28
N GLY A 998 -29.48 -10.44 10.23
CA GLY A 998 -30.59 -10.68 9.30
C GLY A 998 -30.97 -12.14 9.15
N PHE A 999 -31.80 -12.39 8.14
CA PHE A 999 -32.40 -13.69 7.87
C PHE A 999 -32.38 -14.02 6.39
N GLU A 1000 -32.36 -15.32 6.11
CA GLU A 1000 -32.68 -15.96 4.85
C GLU A 1000 -34.05 -16.62 4.99
N ILE A 1001 -34.91 -16.42 4.00
CA ILE A 1001 -36.30 -16.86 3.99
C ILE A 1001 -36.55 -17.65 2.71
N SER A 1002 -36.76 -18.95 2.82
CA SER A 1002 -37.27 -19.77 1.71
C SER A 1002 -38.79 -19.72 1.72
N VAL A 1003 -39.36 -18.91 0.85
CA VAL A 1003 -40.80 -18.67 0.68
C VAL A 1003 -41.36 -19.65 -0.36
N PRO A 1004 -42.51 -20.31 -0.12
CA PRO A 1004 -43.21 -21.13 -1.11
C PRO A 1004 -44.00 -20.30 -2.14
#